data_AF-A0AAU2SRZ4-F1
#
_entry.id   AF-A0AAU2SRZ4-F1
#
_cell.length_a   1.000
_cell.length_b   1.000
_cell.length_c   1.000
_cell.angle_alpha   90.00
_cell.angle_beta   90.00
_cell.angle_gamma   90.00
#
_symmetry.space_group_name_H-M   'P 1'
#
loop_
_entity.id
_entity.type
_entity.pdbx_description
1 polymer ?
#
loop_
_entity_poly.entity_id
_entity_poly.type
_entity_poly.pdbx_seq_one_letter_code
_entity_poly.pdbx_strand_id
1 'polypeptide(L)'
;MDSTPSPPSSSPFDLVSSALGRYGSRGGAAAAAGPDSAQGERGTGRRTADSPAADRHDQILGVVNLDRELRITRANLDAAVFAGLDAVAGSPFADLLPPGDVPTVTRRLRQVLEVGEAHVARIQRLRRADGSELVVSLSILPAAAPQEGLTVSLIAMARRLHLYAAETAIGTSLDIGETAQSLAESLLAWGDVAAVDLDFAVWTGEGVTEQAQGRIRLRRAALVPDRAWPEGYVTPGGDLPSDASRLLAQAVLRDDAPQAIVIPDRKSVERLLGSPRVIRALVPGDRSASVACMPLVLDSAPPVVLGVAEVWRRADHPFRDGELFDLQELVARTAHHVDLARQHQREHTQVLALQRRLLPRTGGHTMEIASIYQPATPDSAGVGGDWVNSFPLPDGRTALVVGDVVGHGLGAAATMGQLSMEARALLSAGLAPDEVLEHLDETVTLLDDAESGLTAGYSALGSTCCIALYDPVSHHVTLASAGHLPPVLVLPDGHAGPLAVRPHPGLGAEFALREPFDVHTFAAPPGSLLALYTDGLVEDPALSIDEGIGRLADTVATVHPWDTLQQAARHVVSTLAPVRQRDDVTLLLARMIGYRKGDTATWRLPARADAPARARAHVSALLRQWDSRSDTRDDVTLLVSELVTNAVRFAAGPITVRLIRAGRGLLCEVGDTGNGRPRLGRGELLGDAGRGLHIVHRLTTRWGVRWTDTGKVVWAEVAR
;
A
#
# COMPACT_ATOMS: atom_id res chain seq x y z
N MET A 1 30.62 9.58 29.70
CA MET A 1 31.41 10.18 28.61
C MET A 1 30.80 9.64 27.33
N ASP A 2 29.99 10.34 26.55
CA ASP A 2 29.69 11.77 26.51
C ASP A 2 28.22 11.99 26.17
N SER A 3 27.64 13.00 26.80
CA SER A 3 26.28 13.47 26.61
C SER A 3 26.15 14.16 25.25
N THR A 4 25.38 13.60 24.34
CA THR A 4 24.90 14.30 23.14
C THR A 4 23.94 15.42 23.55
N PRO A 5 24.10 16.67 23.06
CA PRO A 5 23.18 17.74 23.39
C PRO A 5 21.86 17.53 22.65
N SER A 6 20.74 17.74 23.35
CA SER A 6 19.41 17.81 22.74
C SER A 6 19.38 18.92 21.67
N PRO A 7 18.70 18.72 20.53
CA PRO A 7 18.58 19.77 19.51
C PRO A 7 17.79 20.96 20.09
N PRO A 8 18.14 22.21 19.74
CA PRO A 8 17.34 23.35 20.17
C PRO A 8 15.94 23.24 19.57
N SER A 9 14.93 23.26 20.44
CA SER A 9 13.50 23.22 20.11
C SER A 9 12.98 24.53 19.52
N SER A 10 13.83 25.33 18.87
CA SER A 10 13.38 26.51 18.15
C SER A 10 12.88 26.07 16.78
N SER A 11 11.59 26.20 16.56
CA SER A 11 11.00 26.05 15.23
C SER A 11 11.75 26.99 14.26
N PRO A 12 11.97 26.61 12.98
CA PRO A 12 12.47 27.52 11.94
C PRO A 12 11.68 28.85 11.91
N PHE A 13 10.42 28.81 12.35
CA PHE A 13 9.53 29.95 12.57
C PHE A 13 10.07 30.98 13.59
N ASP A 14 10.61 30.54 14.74
CA ASP A 14 11.08 31.43 15.82
C ASP A 14 12.37 32.16 15.40
N LEU A 15 13.22 31.48 14.63
CA LEU A 15 14.43 32.06 14.06
C LEU A 15 14.11 33.15 13.04
N VAL A 16 13.11 32.93 12.15
CA VAL A 16 12.66 33.91 11.15
C VAL A 16 11.94 35.10 11.81
N SER A 17 11.06 34.84 12.78
CA SER A 17 10.35 35.89 13.55
C SER A 17 11.33 36.80 14.30
N SER A 18 12.35 36.23 14.95
CA SER A 18 13.39 36.99 15.66
C SER A 18 14.32 37.79 14.73
N ALA A 19 14.53 37.32 13.49
CA ALA A 19 15.32 38.02 12.48
C ALA A 19 14.52 39.20 11.88
N LEU A 20 13.22 39.01 11.62
CA LEU A 20 12.32 40.05 11.11
C LEU A 20 12.09 41.18 12.13
N GLY A 21 11.92 40.86 13.41
CA GLY A 21 11.77 41.87 14.49
C GLY A 21 12.99 42.80 14.64
N ARG A 22 14.20 42.30 14.33
CA ARG A 22 15.45 43.08 14.35
C ARG A 22 15.61 43.99 13.12
N TYR A 23 14.96 43.67 12.01
CA TYR A 23 15.01 44.48 10.78
C TYR A 23 14.01 45.65 10.82
N GLY A 24 12.83 45.45 11.42
CA GLY A 24 11.81 46.50 11.59
C GLY A 24 12.19 47.62 12.58
N SER A 25 13.13 47.38 13.50
CA SER A 25 13.51 48.32 14.57
C SER A 25 14.65 49.28 14.22
N ARG A 26 15.43 49.02 13.17
CA ARG A 26 16.66 49.80 12.84
C ARG A 26 16.45 51.20 12.24
N GLY A 27 15.21 51.65 12.04
CA GLY A 27 14.90 52.95 11.41
C GLY A 27 14.79 54.17 12.33
N GLY A 28 15.13 54.09 13.62
CA GLY A 28 14.89 55.20 14.54
C GLY A 28 15.87 55.29 15.71
N ALA A 29 17.02 55.91 15.49
CA ALA A 29 17.83 56.47 16.58
C ALA A 29 18.74 57.59 16.06
N ALA A 30 18.13 58.70 15.65
CA ALA A 30 18.84 59.97 15.50
C ALA A 30 18.11 61.03 16.34
N ALA A 31 18.35 61.03 17.66
CA ALA A 31 18.28 62.22 18.52
C ALA A 31 18.61 61.84 19.97
N ALA A 32 19.47 62.67 20.57
CA ALA A 32 19.65 62.90 22.01
C ALA A 32 20.37 61.82 22.85
N ALA A 33 21.65 62.06 23.16
CA ALA A 33 22.12 62.23 24.54
C ALA A 33 23.58 62.71 24.58
N GLY A 34 23.81 63.76 25.37
CA GLY A 34 25.13 64.29 25.74
C GLY A 34 25.82 63.49 26.86
N PRO A 35 26.87 64.05 27.46
CA PRO A 35 28.12 63.34 27.73
C PRO A 35 28.22 62.84 29.17
N ASP A 36 28.87 61.69 29.39
CA ASP A 36 29.99 61.61 30.33
C ASP A 36 30.67 60.25 30.38
N SER A 37 31.90 60.29 30.89
CA SER A 37 32.78 59.23 31.42
C SER A 37 33.77 58.57 30.46
N ALA A 38 34.98 59.13 30.54
CA ALA A 38 36.25 58.61 30.06
C ALA A 38 36.86 57.59 31.05
N GLN A 39 37.66 56.66 30.51
CA GLN A 39 38.95 56.08 31.00
C GLN A 39 39.07 54.63 30.51
N GLY A 40 39.96 54.37 29.55
CA GLY A 40 41.22 53.63 29.77
C GLY A 40 41.01 52.18 29.30
N GLU A 41 41.84 51.50 28.51
CA GLU A 41 43.29 51.55 28.32
C GLU A 41 43.67 51.06 26.91
N ARG A 42 44.85 51.48 26.48
CA ARG A 42 45.53 51.03 25.26
C ARG A 42 46.20 49.68 25.51
N GLY A 43 46.04 48.75 24.57
CA GLY A 43 46.81 47.50 24.51
C GLY A 43 46.91 47.00 23.07
N THR A 44 48.08 47.20 22.48
CA THR A 44 48.48 46.94 21.09
C THR A 44 48.42 45.47 20.66
N GLY A 45 47.95 45.21 19.43
CA GLY A 45 47.96 43.85 18.86
C GLY A 45 47.66 43.74 17.36
N ARG A 46 48.58 44.26 16.53
CA ARG A 46 49.00 43.73 15.21
C ARG A 46 47.94 43.57 14.09
N ARG A 47 48.07 44.46 13.09
CA ARG A 47 47.51 44.41 11.73
C ARG A 47 47.72 43.05 11.04
N THR A 48 46.67 42.53 10.44
CA THR A 48 46.72 41.72 9.20
C THR A 48 45.62 42.18 8.25
N ALA A 49 46.06 42.82 7.16
CA ALA A 49 45.44 42.94 5.84
C ALA A 49 43.93 43.23 5.76
N ASP A 50 43.58 44.52 5.64
CA ASP A 50 42.37 44.95 4.93
C ASP A 50 42.53 44.62 3.44
N SER A 51 41.67 43.75 2.94
CA SER A 51 41.33 43.64 1.51
C SER A 51 39.83 43.93 1.36
N PRO A 52 39.42 44.57 0.26
CA PRO A 52 38.30 45.51 0.22
C PRO A 52 36.95 44.85 -0.17
N ALA A 53 35.86 45.59 0.09
CA ALA A 53 34.59 45.50 -0.63
C ALA A 53 33.75 44.21 -0.49
N ALA A 54 33.31 43.89 0.74
CA ALA A 54 32.14 43.01 0.95
C ALA A 54 31.00 43.81 1.60
N ASP A 55 29.77 43.52 1.18
CA ASP A 55 28.47 44.02 1.69
C ASP A 55 27.84 45.28 1.08
N ARG A 56 27.82 45.34 -0.25
CA ARG A 56 26.59 45.73 -0.97
C ARG A 56 25.95 44.47 -1.56
N HIS A 57 25.45 43.58 -0.71
CA HIS A 57 24.52 42.55 -1.14
C HIS A 57 23.14 43.19 -1.32
N ASP A 58 22.53 42.97 -2.49
CA ASP A 58 21.16 43.32 -2.85
C ASP A 58 20.20 42.88 -1.73
N GLN A 59 19.69 43.83 -0.97
CA GLN A 59 18.55 43.56 -0.09
C GLN A 59 17.37 43.17 -0.99
N ILE A 60 16.80 41.99 -0.79
CA ILE A 60 15.62 41.50 -1.52
C ILE A 60 14.41 41.35 -0.59
N LEU A 61 14.54 41.73 0.68
CA LEU A 61 13.52 41.58 1.71
C LEU A 61 12.83 42.91 1.97
N GLY A 62 11.50 42.90 1.94
CA GLY A 62 10.61 43.98 2.30
C GLY A 62 9.62 43.51 3.35
N VAL A 63 9.14 44.43 4.18
CA VAL A 63 8.13 44.13 5.21
C VAL A 63 7.04 45.19 5.20
N VAL A 64 5.78 44.76 5.23
CA VAL A 64 4.61 45.63 5.29
C VAL A 64 3.73 45.20 6.46
N ASN A 65 3.52 46.08 7.43
CA ASN A 65 2.61 45.86 8.54
C ASN A 65 1.23 46.43 8.22
N LEU A 66 0.19 45.69 8.58
CA LEU A 66 -1.21 46.01 8.33
C LEU A 66 -2.00 46.09 9.65
N ASP A 67 -3.00 46.96 9.71
CA ASP A 67 -4.01 46.95 10.77
C ASP A 67 -5.09 45.87 10.55
N ARG A 68 -6.08 45.77 11.45
CA ARG A 68 -7.20 44.82 11.34
C ARG A 68 -8.08 45.11 10.12
N GLU A 69 -8.08 46.33 9.63
CA GLU A 69 -8.77 46.79 8.42
C GLU A 69 -7.95 46.57 7.12
N LEU A 70 -6.79 45.91 7.21
CA LEU A 70 -5.87 45.60 6.10
C LEU A 70 -5.24 46.83 5.43
N ARG A 71 -5.14 47.95 6.16
CA ARG A 71 -4.43 49.16 5.72
C ARG A 71 -2.99 49.13 6.20
N ILE A 72 -2.11 49.68 5.37
CA ILE A 72 -0.68 49.73 5.64
C ILE A 72 -0.43 50.68 6.81
N THR A 73 0.04 50.16 7.94
CA THR A 73 0.46 50.98 9.08
C THR A 73 1.93 51.38 8.95
N ARG A 74 2.76 50.49 8.41
CA ARG A 74 4.19 50.71 8.17
C ARG A 74 4.67 49.86 7.01
N ALA A 75 5.52 50.39 6.16
CA ALA A 75 6.20 49.64 5.11
C ALA A 75 7.71 49.93 5.18
N ASN A 76 8.51 48.89 5.00
CA ASN A 76 9.95 48.98 4.77
C ASN A 76 10.26 48.23 3.47
N LEU A 77 10.41 49.00 2.39
CA LEU A 77 10.67 48.52 1.02
C LEU A 77 11.91 49.23 0.43
N ASP A 78 12.92 49.48 1.27
CA ASP A 78 14.06 50.34 0.92
C ASP A 78 15.00 49.76 -0.16
N ALA A 79 14.84 48.48 -0.47
CA ALA A 79 15.62 47.82 -1.51
C ALA A 79 15.23 48.27 -2.92
N ALA A 80 16.25 48.45 -3.79
CA ALA A 80 16.08 48.89 -5.17
C ALA A 80 15.11 48.01 -6.00
N VAL A 81 14.98 46.74 -5.64
CA VAL A 81 14.06 45.79 -6.29
C VAL A 81 12.58 46.10 -6.04
N PHE A 82 12.24 46.85 -4.99
CA PHE A 82 10.87 47.28 -4.70
C PHE A 82 10.58 48.70 -5.20
N ALA A 83 11.53 49.34 -5.90
CA ALA A 83 11.32 50.67 -6.47
C ALA A 83 10.09 50.68 -7.40
N GLY A 84 9.22 51.67 -7.21
CA GLY A 84 7.97 51.82 -7.95
C GLY A 84 6.75 51.16 -7.30
N LEU A 85 6.85 50.57 -6.10
CA LEU A 85 5.70 50.17 -5.30
C LEU A 85 5.24 51.33 -4.40
N ASP A 86 3.98 51.78 -4.54
CA ASP A 86 3.41 52.88 -3.77
C ASP A 86 2.79 52.42 -2.45
N ALA A 87 3.64 51.98 -1.51
CA ALA A 87 3.23 51.49 -0.19
C ALA A 87 3.15 52.63 0.85
N VAL A 88 2.10 53.47 0.75
CA VAL A 88 1.91 54.64 1.63
C VAL A 88 1.16 54.26 2.91
N ALA A 89 1.60 54.79 4.06
CA ALA A 89 0.87 54.59 5.32
C ALA A 89 -0.58 55.10 5.22
N GLY A 90 -1.55 54.27 5.62
CA GLY A 90 -2.98 54.52 5.55
C GLY A 90 -3.67 54.02 4.28
N SER A 91 -2.93 53.66 3.22
CA SER A 91 -3.53 53.05 2.02
C SER A 91 -3.87 51.56 2.24
N PRO A 92 -4.89 51.02 1.56
CA PRO A 92 -5.15 49.59 1.53
C PRO A 92 -3.97 48.81 0.95
N PHE A 93 -3.59 47.68 1.56
CA PHE A 93 -2.61 46.77 0.95
C PHE A 93 -3.03 46.26 -0.43
N ALA A 94 -4.35 46.21 -0.66
CA ALA A 94 -4.95 45.84 -1.94
C ALA A 94 -4.49 46.72 -3.11
N ASP A 95 -4.07 47.96 -2.87
CA ASP A 95 -3.61 48.87 -3.92
C ASP A 95 -2.25 48.46 -4.51
N LEU A 96 -1.47 47.68 -3.75
CA LEU A 96 -0.19 47.10 -4.22
C LEU A 96 -0.41 45.83 -5.06
N LEU A 97 -1.64 45.35 -5.18
CA LEU A 97 -1.95 44.12 -5.89
C LEU A 97 -2.48 44.43 -7.29
N PRO A 98 -2.21 43.56 -8.28
CA PRO A 98 -2.97 43.56 -9.53
C PRO A 98 -4.47 43.49 -9.23
N PRO A 99 -5.35 44.18 -9.97
CA PRO A 99 -6.79 44.20 -9.69
C PRO A 99 -7.45 42.81 -9.63
N GLY A 100 -6.87 41.82 -10.30
CA GLY A 100 -7.32 40.43 -10.26
C GLY A 100 -6.98 39.69 -8.97
N ASP A 101 -5.89 40.06 -8.30
CA ASP A 101 -5.33 39.33 -7.15
C ASP A 101 -5.95 39.82 -5.82
N VAL A 102 -6.55 41.02 -5.82
CA VAL A 102 -7.17 41.66 -4.65
C VAL A 102 -8.12 40.72 -3.88
N PRO A 103 -9.10 40.03 -4.49
CA PRO A 103 -10.04 39.19 -3.73
C PRO A 103 -9.36 37.99 -3.06
N THR A 104 -8.42 37.35 -3.74
CA THR A 104 -7.75 36.14 -3.24
C THR A 104 -6.82 36.45 -2.08
N VAL A 105 -5.98 37.48 -2.24
CA VAL A 105 -5.03 37.88 -1.20
C VAL A 105 -5.75 38.48 0.01
N THR A 106 -6.78 39.31 -0.21
CA THR A 106 -7.59 39.88 0.88
C THR A 106 -8.25 38.78 1.72
N ARG A 107 -8.77 37.73 1.09
CA ARG A 107 -9.33 36.57 1.81
C ARG A 107 -8.27 35.87 2.67
N ARG A 108 -7.06 35.64 2.15
CA ARG A 108 -5.95 35.02 2.91
C ARG A 108 -5.54 35.88 4.10
N LEU A 109 -5.39 37.20 3.89
CA LEU A 109 -5.09 38.12 4.98
C LEU A 109 -6.14 38.05 6.09
N ARG A 110 -7.44 38.03 5.74
CA ARG A 110 -8.52 37.85 6.73
C ARG A 110 -8.48 36.49 7.43
N GLN A 111 -8.17 35.42 6.72
CA GLN A 111 -8.06 34.09 7.30
C GLN A 111 -6.95 34.02 8.36
N VAL A 112 -5.78 34.61 8.10
CA VAL A 112 -4.68 34.67 9.09
C VAL A 112 -5.06 35.54 10.28
N LEU A 113 -5.80 36.64 10.07
CA LEU A 113 -6.34 37.45 11.17
C LEU A 113 -7.34 36.69 12.05
N GLU A 114 -8.19 35.84 11.45
CA GLU A 114 -9.24 35.10 12.16
C GLU A 114 -8.71 33.85 12.87
N VAL A 115 -7.81 33.10 12.21
CA VAL A 115 -7.35 31.78 12.68
C VAL A 115 -6.05 31.88 13.48
N GLY A 116 -5.22 32.91 13.24
CA GLY A 116 -3.92 33.09 13.87
C GLY A 116 -2.81 32.17 13.34
N GLU A 117 -3.13 31.28 12.39
CA GLU A 117 -2.15 30.43 11.72
C GLU A 117 -1.43 31.20 10.60
N ALA A 118 -0.09 31.14 10.60
CA ALA A 118 0.72 31.81 9.60
C ALA A 118 0.56 31.17 8.21
N HIS A 119 0.50 32.02 7.18
CA HIS A 119 0.52 31.58 5.79
C HIS A 119 1.88 31.90 5.18
N VAL A 120 2.76 30.90 5.06
CA VAL A 120 4.17 31.11 4.72
C VAL A 120 4.43 30.86 3.23
N ALA A 121 5.30 31.71 2.66
CA ALA A 121 5.98 31.53 1.38
C ALA A 121 5.08 31.20 0.17
N ARG A 122 4.08 32.06 -0.11
CA ARG A 122 3.29 31.96 -1.34
C ARG A 122 3.73 33.00 -2.36
N ILE A 123 3.84 32.57 -3.61
CA ILE A 123 4.17 33.45 -4.72
C ILE A 123 3.00 34.40 -4.94
N GLN A 124 3.32 35.70 -5.02
CA GLN A 124 2.36 36.76 -5.25
C GLN A 124 2.95 37.79 -6.22
N ARG A 125 2.09 38.43 -7.01
CA ARG A 125 2.47 39.57 -7.84
C ARG A 125 2.10 40.87 -7.14
N LEU A 126 3.01 41.83 -7.19
CA LEU A 126 2.79 43.20 -6.77
C LEU A 126 2.83 44.11 -7.99
N ARG A 127 1.94 45.09 -8.02
CA ARG A 127 1.83 46.05 -9.12
C ARG A 127 2.65 47.30 -8.82
N ARG A 128 3.50 47.71 -9.76
CA ARG A 128 4.25 48.96 -9.72
C ARG A 128 3.47 50.11 -10.37
N ALA A 129 3.86 51.35 -10.03
CA ALA A 129 3.26 52.58 -10.53
C ALA A 129 3.37 52.73 -12.06
N ASP A 130 4.38 52.13 -12.69
CA ASP A 130 4.56 52.08 -14.14
C ASP A 130 3.68 51.03 -14.85
N GLY A 131 2.90 50.25 -14.08
CA GLY A 131 2.05 49.17 -14.56
C GLY A 131 2.76 47.82 -14.72
N SER A 132 4.06 47.72 -14.44
CA SER A 132 4.78 46.45 -14.41
C SER A 132 4.48 45.66 -13.13
N GLU A 133 4.70 44.35 -13.17
CA GLU A 133 4.45 43.45 -12.05
C GLU A 133 5.77 42.89 -11.50
N LEU A 134 5.89 42.83 -10.17
CA LEU A 134 6.99 42.23 -9.44
C LEU A 134 6.53 40.95 -8.77
N VAL A 135 7.21 39.84 -9.04
CA VAL A 135 6.97 38.56 -8.37
C VAL A 135 7.71 38.53 -7.04
N VAL A 136 6.98 38.21 -5.98
CA VAL A 136 7.50 38.13 -4.62
C VAL A 136 7.05 36.84 -3.95
N SER A 137 7.87 36.29 -3.06
CA SER A 137 7.39 35.36 -2.04
C SER A 137 6.78 36.17 -0.91
N LEU A 138 5.49 35.97 -0.69
CA LEU A 138 4.70 36.65 0.32
C LEU A 138 4.40 35.68 1.47
N SER A 139 4.80 36.06 2.67
CA SER A 139 4.45 35.37 3.92
C SER A 139 3.59 36.29 4.78
N ILE A 140 2.44 35.79 5.25
CA ILE A 140 1.50 36.50 6.10
C ILE A 140 1.62 35.94 7.52
N LEU A 141 1.96 36.81 8.46
CA LEU A 141 2.17 36.48 9.86
C LEU A 141 1.23 37.32 10.73
N PRO A 142 0.70 36.79 11.84
CA PRO A 142 0.08 37.62 12.88
C PRO A 142 1.11 38.63 13.41
N ALA A 143 0.69 39.87 13.65
CA ALA A 143 1.57 40.86 14.25
C ALA A 143 1.97 40.45 15.68
N ALA A 144 3.24 40.68 16.05
CA ALA A 144 3.72 40.43 17.40
C ALA A 144 3.23 41.51 18.36
N ALA A 145 2.77 41.11 19.56
CA ALA A 145 2.35 42.04 20.60
C ALA A 145 3.46 43.07 20.92
N PRO A 146 3.15 44.36 21.10
CA PRO A 146 1.83 44.94 21.37
C PRO A 146 1.07 45.45 20.13
N GLN A 147 1.51 45.14 18.90
CA GLN A 147 0.82 45.57 17.69
C GLN A 147 -0.31 44.60 17.32
N GLU A 148 -1.50 45.13 17.04
CA GLU A 148 -2.61 44.35 16.50
C GLU A 148 -2.61 44.43 14.97
N GLY A 149 -2.86 43.30 14.30
CA GLY A 149 -2.94 43.22 12.83
C GLY A 149 -2.05 42.13 12.24
N LEU A 150 -1.42 42.40 11.09
CA LEU A 150 -0.59 41.45 10.35
C LEU A 150 0.78 42.01 10.01
N THR A 151 1.77 41.14 9.88
CA THR A 151 3.06 41.41 9.25
C THR A 151 3.16 40.61 7.97
N VAL A 152 3.27 41.31 6.84
CA VAL A 152 3.50 40.73 5.51
C VAL A 152 4.98 40.86 5.19
N SER A 153 5.67 39.72 5.09
CA SER A 153 7.04 39.66 4.61
C SER A 153 7.03 39.42 3.10
N LEU A 154 7.79 40.22 2.37
CA LEU A 154 7.92 40.21 0.92
C LEU A 154 9.36 39.94 0.56
N ILE A 155 9.64 38.83 -0.12
CA ILE A 155 10.96 38.56 -0.67
C ILE A 155 10.85 38.74 -2.17
N ALA A 156 11.49 39.76 -2.72
CA ALA A 156 11.60 39.92 -4.15
C ALA A 156 12.34 38.72 -4.74
N MET A 157 11.62 37.96 -5.56
CA MET A 157 12.20 36.82 -6.24
C MET A 157 12.72 37.30 -7.60
N ALA A 158 14.01 37.14 -7.84
CA ALA A 158 14.45 36.98 -9.22
C ALA A 158 13.75 35.71 -9.76
N ARG A 159 13.36 35.69 -11.04
CA ARG A 159 12.77 34.48 -11.66
C ARG A 159 13.64 33.23 -11.47
N ARG A 160 14.96 33.41 -11.36
CA ARG A 160 15.92 32.34 -11.03
C ARG A 160 15.87 31.85 -9.57
N LEU A 161 15.51 32.71 -8.62
CA LEU A 161 15.24 32.33 -7.21
C LEU A 161 13.90 31.58 -7.07
N HIS A 162 12.96 31.80 -8.00
CA HIS A 162 11.72 31.03 -8.09
C HIS A 162 11.95 29.57 -8.45
N LEU A 163 12.86 29.30 -9.39
CA LEU A 163 13.29 27.93 -9.69
C LEU A 163 13.81 27.21 -8.43
N TYR A 164 14.66 27.85 -7.63
CA TYR A 164 15.18 27.29 -6.38
C TYR A 164 14.12 27.08 -5.29
N ALA A 165 13.08 27.94 -5.22
CA ALA A 165 11.99 27.76 -4.26
C ALA A 165 11.02 26.65 -4.70
N ALA A 166 10.80 26.50 -6.01
CA ALA A 166 10.05 25.38 -6.55
C ALA A 166 10.79 24.04 -6.33
N GLU A 167 12.13 24.04 -6.40
CA GLU A 167 12.95 22.86 -6.08
C GLU A 167 12.74 22.34 -4.66
N THR A 168 12.50 23.21 -3.67
CA THR A 168 12.28 22.75 -2.28
C THR A 168 10.86 22.26 -2.02
N ALA A 169 9.90 22.59 -2.89
CA ALA A 169 8.51 22.16 -2.79
C ALA A 169 8.22 20.89 -3.59
N ILE A 170 8.77 20.80 -4.81
CA ILE A 170 8.58 19.67 -5.73
C ILE A 170 9.45 18.49 -5.28
N GLY A 171 8.85 17.29 -5.18
CA GLY A 171 9.56 16.07 -4.76
C GLY A 171 9.51 15.78 -3.27
N THR A 172 8.75 16.57 -2.49
CA THR A 172 8.49 16.30 -1.06
C THR A 172 7.47 15.19 -0.83
N SER A 173 6.74 14.78 -1.87
CA SER A 173 5.75 13.71 -1.86
C SER A 173 6.08 12.67 -2.92
N LEU A 174 5.77 11.40 -2.62
CA LEU A 174 5.82 10.29 -3.57
C LEU A 174 4.45 10.04 -4.24
N ASP A 175 3.49 10.95 -4.08
CA ASP A 175 2.23 10.94 -4.81
C ASP A 175 2.34 11.69 -6.15
N ILE A 176 1.87 11.03 -7.22
CA ILE A 176 1.93 11.56 -8.59
C ILE A 176 1.07 12.83 -8.73
N GLY A 177 -0.10 12.85 -8.09
CA GLY A 177 -1.03 13.98 -8.12
C GLY A 177 -0.49 15.19 -7.37
N GLU A 178 0.04 15.00 -6.16
CA GLU A 178 0.66 16.08 -5.37
C GLU A 178 1.90 16.66 -6.05
N THR A 179 2.73 15.81 -6.67
CA THR A 179 3.89 16.25 -7.45
C THR A 179 3.46 17.08 -8.65
N ALA A 180 2.45 16.63 -9.40
CA ALA A 180 1.90 17.37 -10.53
C ALA A 180 1.24 18.69 -10.11
N GLN A 181 0.56 18.70 -8.96
CA GLN A 181 -0.06 19.89 -8.37
C GLN A 181 1.01 20.91 -7.98
N SER A 182 2.08 20.49 -7.32
CA SER A 182 3.22 21.35 -6.96
C SER A 182 3.89 21.98 -8.18
N LEU A 183 4.03 21.21 -9.27
CA LEU A 183 4.51 21.72 -10.56
C LEU A 183 3.56 22.80 -11.11
N ALA A 184 2.26 22.52 -11.16
CA ALA A 184 1.28 23.47 -11.68
C ALA A 184 1.24 24.77 -10.85
N GLU A 185 1.30 24.69 -9.52
CA GLU A 185 1.40 25.87 -8.64
C GLU A 185 2.65 26.69 -8.91
N SER A 186 3.78 26.02 -9.17
CA SER A 186 5.04 26.69 -9.47
C SER A 186 5.02 27.36 -10.86
N LEU A 187 4.45 26.70 -11.86
CA LEU A 187 4.33 27.20 -13.23
C LEU A 187 3.40 28.41 -13.35
N LEU A 188 2.46 28.58 -12.42
CA LEU A 188 1.55 29.73 -12.40
C LEU A 188 2.28 31.07 -12.37
N ALA A 189 3.51 31.14 -11.84
CA ALA A 189 4.28 32.39 -11.82
C ALA A 189 4.60 32.97 -13.22
N TRP A 190 4.44 32.19 -14.29
CA TRP A 190 4.69 32.59 -15.67
C TRP A 190 3.42 32.69 -16.53
N GLY A 191 2.23 32.53 -15.94
CA GLY A 191 0.97 32.58 -16.69
C GLY A 191 -0.26 32.88 -15.84
N ASP A 192 -1.42 32.83 -16.48
CA ASP A 192 -2.72 32.98 -15.82
C ASP A 192 -3.32 31.62 -15.43
N VAL A 193 -2.84 30.54 -16.07
CA VAL A 193 -3.26 29.17 -15.79
C VAL A 193 -2.08 28.23 -16.04
N ALA A 194 -1.87 27.30 -15.13
CA ALA A 194 -1.01 26.16 -15.35
C ALA A 194 -1.81 24.85 -15.30
N ALA A 195 -1.51 23.92 -16.20
CA ALA A 195 -2.05 22.56 -16.18
C ALA A 195 -0.94 21.54 -16.39
N VAL A 196 -1.12 20.36 -15.80
CA VAL A 196 -0.24 19.21 -16.01
C VAL A 196 -1.12 18.05 -16.39
N ASP A 197 -0.92 17.53 -17.59
CA ASP A 197 -1.64 16.39 -18.13
C ASP A 197 -0.63 15.24 -18.33
N LEU A 198 -0.82 14.12 -17.63
CA LEU A 198 0.09 12.98 -17.62
C LEU A 198 -0.50 11.81 -18.42
N ASP A 199 0.35 10.99 -19.03
CA ASP A 199 -0.10 9.77 -19.68
C ASP A 199 -0.74 8.80 -18.67
N PHE A 200 -1.80 8.13 -19.07
CA PHE A 200 -2.51 7.14 -18.28
C PHE A 200 -1.58 6.01 -17.77
N ALA A 201 -0.54 5.68 -18.52
CA ALA A 201 0.49 4.71 -18.13
C ALA A 201 1.30 5.13 -16.89
N VAL A 202 1.39 6.44 -16.61
CA VAL A 202 2.03 6.96 -15.39
C VAL A 202 1.21 6.59 -14.16
N TRP A 203 -0.12 6.72 -14.23
CA TRP A 203 -1.04 6.43 -13.12
C TRP A 203 -1.17 4.95 -12.80
N THR A 204 -1.09 4.09 -13.82
CA THR A 204 -1.26 2.64 -13.67
C THR A 204 0.02 1.91 -13.31
N GLY A 205 1.17 2.58 -13.44
CA GLY A 205 2.44 1.91 -13.29
C GLY A 205 2.74 0.93 -14.43
N GLU A 206 2.08 1.01 -15.58
CA GLU A 206 2.42 0.18 -16.74
C GLU A 206 3.65 0.75 -17.46
N GLY A 207 4.59 -0.10 -17.91
CA GLY A 207 5.78 0.31 -18.65
C GLY A 207 5.49 1.40 -19.68
N VAL A 208 6.04 2.61 -19.47
CA VAL A 208 6.01 3.67 -20.49
C VAL A 208 7.10 3.34 -21.51
N THR A 209 7.00 2.18 -22.16
CA THR A 209 8.07 1.62 -23.00
C THR A 209 7.69 1.65 -24.47
N GLU A 210 8.49 2.42 -25.22
CA GLU A 210 8.94 2.28 -26.62
C GLU A 210 7.94 2.13 -27.78
N GLN A 211 6.75 1.55 -27.62
CA GLN A 211 5.88 1.19 -28.77
C GLN A 211 4.53 1.94 -28.86
N ALA A 212 4.26 2.90 -27.99
CA ALA A 212 2.97 3.61 -27.96
C ALA A 212 3.07 5.12 -28.29
N GLN A 213 4.09 5.55 -29.03
CA GLN A 213 4.27 6.95 -29.47
C GLN A 213 3.05 7.50 -30.26
N GLY A 214 2.16 6.63 -30.75
CA GLY A 214 0.90 7.02 -31.41
C GLY A 214 -0.37 7.07 -30.52
N ARG A 215 -0.30 6.74 -29.22
CA ARG A 215 -1.49 6.60 -28.35
C ARG A 215 -1.30 7.11 -26.92
N ILE A 216 -0.56 8.21 -26.73
CA ILE A 216 -0.53 8.91 -25.42
C ILE A 216 -1.97 9.25 -25.02
N ARG A 217 -2.39 8.79 -23.84
CA ARG A 217 -3.74 9.04 -23.30
C ARG A 217 -3.58 9.98 -22.12
N LEU A 218 -3.69 11.27 -22.40
CA LEU A 218 -3.49 12.29 -21.38
C LEU A 218 -4.66 12.32 -20.40
N ARG A 219 -4.34 12.36 -19.12
CA ARG A 219 -5.26 12.55 -18.01
C ARG A 219 -4.79 13.75 -17.20
N ARG A 220 -5.73 14.60 -16.82
CA ARG A 220 -5.43 15.83 -16.07
C ARG A 220 -4.97 15.49 -14.67
N ALA A 221 -3.70 15.72 -14.41
CA ALA A 221 -3.08 15.51 -13.11
C ALA A 221 -3.27 16.72 -12.21
N ALA A 222 -3.05 17.92 -12.75
CA ALA A 222 -3.21 19.16 -12.02
C ALA A 222 -3.74 20.27 -12.91
N LEU A 223 -4.46 21.20 -12.29
CA LEU A 223 -4.96 22.41 -12.93
C LEU A 223 -5.01 23.51 -11.89
N VAL A 224 -4.17 24.52 -12.07
CA VAL A 224 -4.06 25.65 -11.16
C VAL A 224 -4.36 26.92 -11.94
N PRO A 225 -5.55 27.50 -11.74
CA PRO A 225 -5.86 28.80 -12.31
C PRO A 225 -5.56 29.93 -11.32
N ASP A 226 -5.19 31.08 -11.84
CA ASP A 226 -5.01 32.32 -11.07
C ASP A 226 -6.35 32.88 -10.52
N ARG A 227 -7.49 32.49 -11.13
CA ARG A 227 -8.85 32.94 -10.78
C ARG A 227 -9.91 31.84 -10.95
N ALA A 228 -11.13 32.10 -10.47
CA ALA A 228 -12.25 31.16 -10.56
C ALA A 228 -12.47 30.64 -11.99
N TRP A 229 -12.39 29.32 -12.12
CA TRP A 229 -12.51 28.59 -13.37
C TRP A 229 -13.99 28.46 -13.78
N PRO A 230 -14.38 28.67 -15.05
CA PRO A 230 -15.78 28.51 -15.46
C PRO A 230 -16.23 27.03 -15.41
N GLU A 231 -17.54 26.79 -15.31
CA GLU A 231 -18.11 25.43 -15.35
C GLU A 231 -17.97 24.78 -16.75
N GLY A 232 -17.54 23.51 -16.81
CA GLY A 232 -17.57 22.68 -18.03
C GLY A 232 -16.21 22.24 -18.63
N TYR A 233 -15.10 22.48 -17.93
CA TYR A 233 -13.74 22.07 -18.34
C TYR A 233 -13.30 20.75 -17.73
N VAL A 234 -12.24 20.14 -18.29
CA VAL A 234 -11.61 18.96 -17.66
C VAL A 234 -10.96 19.41 -16.35
N THR A 235 -11.41 18.82 -15.24
CA THR A 235 -10.86 19.00 -13.89
C THR A 235 -9.79 17.94 -13.61
N PRO A 236 -8.95 18.11 -12.57
CA PRO A 236 -8.07 17.04 -12.10
C PRO A 236 -8.81 15.70 -11.97
N GLY A 237 -8.19 14.62 -12.46
CA GLY A 237 -8.77 13.29 -12.55
C GLY A 237 -9.62 13.00 -13.80
N GLY A 238 -9.84 13.97 -14.69
CA GLY A 238 -10.53 13.75 -15.96
C GLY A 238 -9.59 13.30 -17.09
N ASP A 239 -10.04 12.36 -17.92
CA ASP A 239 -9.32 11.98 -19.14
C ASP A 239 -9.54 13.04 -20.24
N LEU A 240 -8.48 13.41 -20.95
CA LEU A 240 -8.61 14.32 -22.08
C LEU A 240 -9.26 13.59 -23.26
N PRO A 241 -10.08 14.27 -24.08
CA PRO A 241 -10.59 13.70 -25.32
C PRO A 241 -9.46 13.13 -26.19
N SER A 242 -9.69 11.99 -26.85
CA SER A 242 -8.67 11.29 -27.65
C SER A 242 -8.03 12.17 -28.72
N ASP A 243 -8.84 13.03 -29.36
CA ASP A 243 -8.38 13.94 -30.40
C ASP A 243 -7.47 15.03 -29.82
N ALA A 244 -7.77 15.51 -28.61
CA ALA A 244 -6.93 16.46 -27.91
C ALA A 244 -5.61 15.85 -27.43
N SER A 245 -5.67 14.64 -26.87
CA SER A 245 -4.47 13.90 -26.45
C SER A 245 -3.53 13.68 -27.63
N ARG A 246 -4.08 13.30 -28.80
CA ARG A 246 -3.31 13.11 -30.03
C ARG A 246 -2.67 14.42 -30.52
N LEU A 247 -3.44 15.51 -30.50
CA LEU A 247 -2.95 16.81 -30.99
C LEU A 247 -1.87 17.39 -30.06
N LEU A 248 -2.06 17.34 -28.74
CA LEU A 248 -1.03 17.77 -27.79
C LEU A 248 0.22 16.89 -27.86
N ALA A 249 0.05 15.58 -27.98
CA ALA A 249 1.17 14.65 -28.20
C ALA A 249 1.95 14.98 -29.48
N GLN A 250 1.27 15.19 -30.61
CA GLN A 250 1.91 15.56 -31.89
C GLN A 250 2.55 16.95 -31.85
N ALA A 251 1.96 17.89 -31.13
CA ALA A 251 2.46 19.25 -31.07
C ALA A 251 3.78 19.31 -30.28
N VAL A 252 3.92 18.43 -29.29
CA VAL A 252 5.09 18.33 -28.41
C VAL A 252 6.13 17.33 -28.93
N LEU A 253 5.77 16.42 -29.85
CA LEU A 253 6.68 15.51 -30.55
C LEU A 253 6.85 15.96 -32.02
N ARG A 254 7.88 16.76 -32.29
CA ARG A 254 8.22 17.21 -33.65
C ARG A 254 9.45 16.47 -34.17
N ASP A 255 9.36 15.94 -35.39
CA ASP A 255 10.44 15.17 -36.04
C ASP A 255 10.99 14.04 -35.14
N ASP A 256 10.07 13.34 -34.46
CA ASP A 256 10.36 12.29 -33.46
C ASP A 256 11.20 12.75 -32.25
N ALA A 257 11.27 14.07 -32.00
CA ALA A 257 11.94 14.65 -30.84
C ALA A 257 10.94 15.42 -29.94
N PRO A 258 10.99 15.24 -28.60
CA PRO A 258 10.20 16.04 -27.69
C PRO A 258 10.72 17.49 -27.66
N GLN A 259 9.85 18.44 -27.97
CA GLN A 259 10.18 19.86 -28.04
C GLN A 259 9.10 20.70 -27.35
N ALA A 260 9.52 21.73 -26.62
CA ALA A 260 8.59 22.72 -26.12
C ALA A 260 8.08 23.58 -27.28
N ILE A 261 6.80 23.92 -27.25
CA ILE A 261 6.17 24.74 -28.29
C ILE A 261 5.41 25.90 -27.66
N VAL A 262 5.37 27.01 -28.39
CA VAL A 262 4.55 28.17 -28.04
C VAL A 262 3.53 28.38 -29.13
N ILE A 263 2.25 28.41 -28.75
CA ILE A 263 1.16 28.77 -29.63
C ILE A 263 0.77 30.22 -29.32
N PRO A 264 1.00 31.17 -30.24
CA PRO A 264 1.07 32.59 -29.93
C PRO A 264 -0.29 33.27 -29.73
N ASP A 265 -1.38 32.67 -30.18
CA ASP A 265 -2.70 33.27 -30.15
C ASP A 265 -3.83 32.24 -30.22
N ARG A 266 -5.04 32.68 -29.85
CA ARG A 266 -6.23 31.83 -29.80
C ARG A 266 -6.59 31.23 -31.16
N LYS A 267 -6.47 31.98 -32.27
CA LYS A 267 -6.80 31.45 -33.61
C LYS A 267 -5.83 30.33 -34.00
N SER A 268 -4.57 30.41 -33.53
CA SER A 268 -3.59 29.34 -33.70
C SER A 268 -3.95 28.10 -32.86
N VAL A 269 -4.40 28.30 -31.61
CA VAL A 269 -4.91 27.21 -30.75
C VAL A 269 -6.16 26.56 -31.35
N GLU A 270 -7.12 27.35 -31.82
CA GLU A 270 -8.37 26.87 -32.43
C GLU A 270 -8.11 26.09 -33.74
N ARG A 271 -7.15 26.55 -34.56
CA ARG A 271 -6.70 25.83 -35.75
C ARG A 271 -6.02 24.51 -35.41
N LEU A 272 -5.23 24.47 -34.34
CA LEU A 272 -4.58 23.25 -33.89
C LEU A 272 -5.60 22.24 -33.34
N LEU A 273 -6.52 22.70 -32.48
CA LEU A 273 -7.50 21.84 -31.81
C LEU A 273 -8.65 21.38 -32.72
N GLY A 274 -9.01 22.17 -33.75
CA GLY A 274 -9.92 21.78 -34.84
C GLY A 274 -11.36 21.44 -34.48
N SER A 275 -11.72 21.42 -33.19
CA SER A 275 -13.01 20.97 -32.67
C SER A 275 -13.56 21.94 -31.61
N PRO A 276 -14.76 22.52 -31.81
CA PRO A 276 -15.39 23.41 -30.82
C PRO A 276 -15.60 22.77 -29.45
N ARG A 277 -15.83 21.45 -29.42
CA ARG A 277 -15.99 20.68 -28.17
C ARG A 277 -14.67 20.59 -27.39
N VAL A 278 -13.55 20.39 -28.09
CA VAL A 278 -12.21 20.31 -27.48
C VAL A 278 -11.75 21.69 -27.01
N ILE A 279 -12.00 22.73 -27.81
CA ILE A 279 -11.71 24.12 -27.45
C ILE A 279 -12.43 24.49 -26.15
N ARG A 280 -13.72 24.15 -26.03
CA ARG A 280 -14.50 24.39 -24.79
C ARG A 280 -13.95 23.63 -23.58
N ALA A 281 -13.36 22.45 -23.78
CA ALA A 281 -12.86 21.60 -22.69
C ALA A 281 -11.45 21.98 -22.20
N LEU A 282 -10.63 22.62 -23.05
CA LEU A 282 -9.19 22.82 -22.81
C LEU A 282 -8.72 24.27 -22.85
N VAL A 283 -9.41 25.17 -23.58
CA VAL A 283 -8.95 26.55 -23.77
C VAL A 283 -9.59 27.50 -22.76
N PRO A 284 -8.81 28.20 -21.92
CA PRO A 284 -9.36 29.07 -20.88
C PRO A 284 -10.04 30.34 -21.45
N GLY A 285 -11.34 30.53 -21.19
CA GLY A 285 -12.09 31.77 -21.45
C GLY A 285 -12.27 32.18 -22.93
N ASP A 286 -12.67 33.43 -23.18
CA ASP A 286 -12.93 34.01 -24.53
C ASP A 286 -11.86 35.02 -24.99
N ARG A 287 -10.87 35.33 -24.16
CA ARG A 287 -9.82 36.31 -24.51
C ARG A 287 -8.75 35.67 -25.40
N SER A 288 -8.05 36.49 -26.19
CA SER A 288 -6.87 36.07 -26.96
C SER A 288 -5.83 35.47 -26.01
N ALA A 289 -5.62 34.16 -26.08
CA ALA A 289 -4.72 33.41 -25.21
C ALA A 289 -3.56 32.82 -26.02
N SER A 290 -2.38 32.82 -25.44
CA SER A 290 -1.22 32.06 -25.90
C SER A 290 -0.90 30.97 -24.88
N VAL A 291 -0.32 29.86 -25.34
CA VAL A 291 0.03 28.72 -24.49
C VAL A 291 1.45 28.24 -24.80
N ALA A 292 2.22 27.98 -23.75
CA ALA A 292 3.45 27.21 -23.84
C ALA A 292 3.15 25.77 -23.42
N CYS A 293 3.51 24.81 -24.25
CA CYS A 293 3.41 23.38 -23.93
C CYS A 293 4.82 22.81 -23.81
N MET A 294 5.13 22.19 -22.68
CA MET A 294 6.45 21.63 -22.38
C MET A 294 6.28 20.14 -22.06
N PRO A 295 7.00 19.24 -22.77
CA PRO A 295 6.95 17.83 -22.44
C PRO A 295 7.62 17.55 -21.10
N LEU A 296 7.04 16.63 -20.32
CA LEU A 296 7.74 15.96 -19.24
C LEU A 296 8.50 14.79 -19.86
N VAL A 297 9.81 14.93 -20.04
CA VAL A 297 10.67 13.94 -20.69
C VAL A 297 11.64 13.33 -19.69
N LEU A 298 11.87 12.03 -19.81
CA LEU A 298 13.01 11.36 -19.20
C LEU A 298 14.12 11.18 -20.22
N ASP A 299 15.34 11.53 -19.80
CA ASP A 299 16.56 11.36 -20.58
C ASP A 299 16.95 9.87 -20.67
N SER A 300 16.26 9.16 -21.55
CA SER A 300 16.53 7.77 -21.95
C SER A 300 16.81 7.68 -23.44
N ALA A 301 17.39 6.57 -23.90
CA ALA A 301 17.59 6.30 -25.33
C ALA A 301 16.71 5.10 -25.74
N PRO A 302 15.54 5.30 -26.37
CA PRO A 302 14.92 6.57 -26.81
C PRO A 302 14.23 7.37 -25.66
N PRO A 303 13.95 8.67 -25.85
CA PRO A 303 13.36 9.52 -24.80
C PRO A 303 11.90 9.11 -24.50
N VAL A 304 11.56 9.13 -23.22
CA VAL A 304 10.21 8.78 -22.74
C VAL A 304 9.44 10.04 -22.35
N VAL A 305 8.27 10.26 -22.95
CA VAL A 305 7.36 11.35 -22.60
C VAL A 305 6.34 10.87 -21.59
N LEU A 306 6.37 11.44 -20.38
CA LEU A 306 5.44 11.13 -19.29
C LEU A 306 4.14 11.94 -19.39
N GLY A 307 4.17 13.07 -20.08
CA GLY A 307 3.03 14.00 -20.17
C GLY A 307 3.43 15.36 -20.72
N VAL A 308 2.55 16.33 -20.53
CA VAL A 308 2.72 17.72 -20.95
C VAL A 308 2.33 18.68 -19.83
N ALA A 309 3.16 19.69 -19.62
CA ALA A 309 2.85 20.86 -18.81
C ALA A 309 2.41 22.01 -19.73
N GLU A 310 1.36 22.70 -19.36
CA GLU A 310 0.79 23.81 -20.12
C GLU A 310 0.78 25.08 -19.27
N VAL A 311 1.26 26.18 -19.83
CA VAL A 311 1.15 27.52 -19.23
C VAL A 311 0.40 28.42 -20.18
N TRP A 312 -0.81 28.80 -19.78
CA TRP A 312 -1.68 29.69 -20.54
C TRP A 312 -1.56 31.11 -20.03
N ARG A 313 -1.63 32.06 -20.95
CA ARG A 313 -1.64 33.49 -20.63
C ARG A 313 -2.35 34.29 -21.70
N ARG A 314 -2.64 35.54 -21.40
CA ARG A 314 -3.17 36.48 -22.39
C ARG A 314 -2.14 36.85 -23.49
N ALA A 315 -2.64 37.12 -24.69
CA ALA A 315 -1.82 37.36 -25.89
C ALA A 315 -1.11 38.72 -25.92
N ASP A 316 -1.40 39.62 -24.97
CA ASP A 316 -0.77 40.94 -24.82
C ASP A 316 0.67 40.86 -24.28
N HIS A 317 1.09 39.69 -23.76
CA HIS A 317 2.45 39.45 -23.26
C HIS A 317 3.05 38.19 -23.90
N PRO A 318 3.95 38.28 -24.92
CA PRO A 318 4.59 37.14 -25.59
C PRO A 318 5.71 36.48 -24.76
N PHE A 319 6.11 35.23 -25.06
CA PHE A 319 6.95 34.37 -24.20
C PHE A 319 8.34 34.68 -24.67
N ARG A 320 9.19 35.16 -23.77
CA ARG A 320 10.58 35.46 -24.11
C ARG A 320 11.38 34.17 -24.05
N ASP A 321 12.41 34.06 -24.88
CA ASP A 321 13.24 32.84 -24.95
C ASP A 321 13.83 32.46 -23.58
N GLY A 322 14.24 33.45 -22.78
CA GLY A 322 14.72 33.21 -21.41
C GLY A 322 13.66 32.66 -20.46
N GLU A 323 12.38 33.04 -20.63
CA GLU A 323 11.28 32.50 -19.81
C GLU A 323 10.98 31.05 -20.18
N LEU A 324 11.08 30.71 -21.47
CA LEU A 324 10.87 29.34 -21.94
C LEU A 324 11.96 28.40 -21.42
N PHE A 325 13.21 28.87 -21.36
CA PHE A 325 14.31 28.09 -20.79
C PHE A 325 14.06 27.77 -19.30
N ASP A 326 13.69 28.79 -18.51
CA ASP A 326 13.37 28.61 -17.08
C ASP A 326 12.22 27.60 -16.88
N LEU A 327 11.17 27.71 -17.69
CA LEU A 327 10.02 26.80 -17.65
C LEU A 327 10.39 25.36 -18.03
N GLN A 328 11.19 25.19 -19.09
CA GLN A 328 11.67 23.88 -19.52
C GLN A 328 12.53 23.22 -18.44
N GLU A 329 13.40 23.97 -17.77
CA GLU A 329 14.24 23.46 -16.69
C GLU A 329 13.40 22.94 -15.51
N LEU A 330 12.36 23.69 -15.11
CA LEU A 330 11.45 23.28 -14.04
C LEU A 330 10.66 22.01 -14.40
N VAL A 331 10.14 21.94 -15.63
CA VAL A 331 9.38 20.78 -16.12
C VAL A 331 10.27 19.54 -16.23
N ALA A 332 11.50 19.68 -16.75
CA ALA A 332 12.46 18.59 -16.87
C ALA A 332 12.83 17.99 -15.51
N ARG A 333 13.09 18.83 -14.51
CA ARG A 333 13.39 18.37 -13.14
C ARG A 333 12.20 17.68 -12.48
N THR A 334 10.98 18.17 -12.73
CA THR A 334 9.77 17.55 -12.18
C THR A 334 9.46 16.22 -12.84
N ALA A 335 9.80 16.05 -14.13
CA ALA A 335 9.67 14.76 -14.81
C ALA A 335 10.39 13.64 -14.04
N HIS A 336 11.56 13.91 -13.45
CA HIS A 336 12.26 12.93 -12.61
C HIS A 336 11.48 12.57 -11.33
N HIS A 337 10.88 13.55 -10.64
CA HIS A 337 10.08 13.30 -9.43
C HIS A 337 8.77 12.56 -9.74
N VAL A 338 8.12 12.88 -10.87
CA VAL A 338 6.97 12.12 -11.37
C VAL A 338 7.37 10.68 -11.69
N ASP A 339 8.56 10.47 -12.24
CA ASP A 339 9.08 9.12 -12.50
C ASP A 339 9.38 8.36 -11.22
N LEU A 340 9.96 9.00 -10.21
CA LEU A 340 10.21 8.40 -8.90
C LEU A 340 8.89 7.97 -8.22
N ALA A 341 7.90 8.86 -8.19
CA ALA A 341 6.55 8.55 -7.68
C ALA A 341 5.91 7.38 -8.46
N ARG A 342 6.05 7.38 -9.79
CA ARG A 342 5.60 6.29 -10.67
C ARG A 342 6.30 4.97 -10.38
N GLN A 343 7.61 4.96 -10.15
CA GLN A 343 8.38 3.76 -9.81
C GLN A 343 7.94 3.20 -8.45
N HIS A 344 7.81 4.07 -7.45
CA HIS A 344 7.32 3.68 -6.12
C HIS A 344 5.91 3.07 -6.19
N GLN A 345 4.98 3.68 -6.93
CA GLN A 345 3.62 3.15 -7.13
C GLN A 345 3.61 1.79 -7.84
N ARG A 346 4.52 1.57 -8.79
CA ARG A 346 4.69 0.27 -9.48
C ARG A 346 5.14 -0.82 -8.54
N GLU A 347 6.21 -0.53 -7.79
CA GLU A 347 6.76 -1.45 -6.81
C GLU A 347 5.67 -1.83 -5.80
N HIS A 348 4.98 -0.84 -5.23
CA HIS A 348 3.86 -1.04 -4.31
C HIS A 348 2.75 -1.93 -4.90
N THR A 349 2.31 -1.64 -6.14
CA THR A 349 1.26 -2.43 -6.81
C THR A 349 1.70 -3.87 -7.09
N GLN A 350 2.97 -4.08 -7.44
CA GLN A 350 3.52 -5.40 -7.73
C GLN A 350 3.64 -6.26 -6.47
N VAL A 351 4.08 -5.68 -5.34
CA VAL A 351 4.18 -6.43 -4.08
C VAL A 351 2.79 -6.80 -3.55
N LEU A 352 1.82 -5.88 -3.59
CA LEU A 352 0.42 -6.19 -3.27
C LEU A 352 -0.18 -7.27 -4.18
N ALA A 353 0.14 -7.24 -5.47
CA ALA A 353 -0.32 -8.27 -6.42
C ALA A 353 0.32 -9.64 -6.14
N LEU A 354 1.58 -9.68 -5.69
CA LEU A 354 2.26 -10.90 -5.24
C LEU A 354 1.61 -11.46 -3.98
N GLN A 355 1.42 -10.64 -2.94
CA GLN A 355 0.75 -11.05 -1.70
C GLN A 355 -0.67 -11.57 -1.99
N ARG A 356 -1.47 -10.88 -2.80
CA ARG A 356 -2.82 -11.35 -3.21
C ARG A 356 -2.83 -12.68 -3.95
N ARG A 357 -1.74 -13.05 -4.64
CA ARG A 357 -1.61 -14.37 -5.28
C ARG A 357 -1.23 -15.47 -4.30
N LEU A 358 -0.63 -15.11 -3.17
CA LEU A 358 -0.28 -16.00 -2.06
C LEU A 358 -1.43 -16.18 -1.06
N LEU A 359 -2.37 -15.23 -1.01
CA LEU A 359 -3.60 -15.27 -0.20
C LEU A 359 -4.64 -16.30 -0.70
N PRO A 360 -5.58 -16.74 0.16
CA PRO A 360 -6.37 -17.95 -0.03
C PRO A 360 -7.27 -17.91 -1.26
N ARG A 361 -7.39 -19.04 -1.98
CA ARG A 361 -8.39 -19.22 -3.04
C ARG A 361 -9.52 -20.13 -2.56
N THR A 362 -10.71 -19.53 -2.45
CA THR A 362 -12.07 -20.11 -2.45
C THR A 362 -12.30 -21.39 -1.64
N GLY A 363 -13.24 -21.32 -0.70
CA GLY A 363 -13.75 -22.47 0.05
C GLY A 363 -14.20 -23.64 -0.84
N GLY A 364 -13.94 -24.85 -0.36
CA GLY A 364 -14.37 -26.09 -1.01
C GLY A 364 -15.84 -26.42 -0.72
N HIS A 365 -16.33 -27.56 -1.21
CA HIS A 365 -17.71 -28.00 -0.96
C HIS A 365 -18.00 -28.36 0.51
N THR A 366 -16.96 -28.48 1.34
CA THR A 366 -17.03 -28.90 2.73
C THR A 366 -16.81 -27.75 3.72
N MET A 367 -16.44 -26.56 3.23
CA MET A 367 -16.16 -25.39 4.06
C MET A 367 -16.30 -24.11 3.27
N GLU A 368 -17.05 -23.14 3.78
CA GLU A 368 -17.10 -21.78 3.25
C GLU A 368 -16.00 -20.94 3.92
N ILE A 369 -15.32 -20.09 3.16
CA ILE A 369 -14.16 -19.33 3.65
C ILE A 369 -14.28 -17.88 3.20
N ALA A 370 -14.01 -16.95 4.11
CA ALA A 370 -13.83 -15.55 3.83
C ALA A 370 -12.56 -15.06 4.52
N SER A 371 -11.83 -14.16 3.87
CA SER A 371 -10.65 -13.53 4.47
C SER A 371 -10.63 -12.02 4.24
N ILE A 372 -10.00 -11.31 5.17
CA ILE A 372 -9.71 -9.89 5.10
C ILE A 372 -8.27 -9.70 5.55
N TYR A 373 -7.58 -8.87 4.80
CA TYR A 373 -6.25 -8.38 5.11
C TYR A 373 -6.27 -6.86 4.93
N GLN A 374 -5.84 -6.12 5.95
CA GLN A 374 -5.73 -4.67 5.94
C GLN A 374 -4.38 -4.26 6.54
N PRO A 375 -3.45 -3.71 5.73
CA PRO A 375 -2.13 -3.33 6.21
C PRO A 375 -2.18 -2.10 7.13
N ALA A 376 -1.24 -2.00 8.07
CA ALA A 376 -1.14 -0.94 9.09
C ALA A 376 -0.97 0.47 8.49
N THR A 377 -0.18 0.56 7.41
CA THR A 377 0.22 1.82 6.78
C THR A 377 -0.02 1.76 5.27
N PRO A 378 -0.97 2.56 4.74
CA PRO A 378 -1.22 2.65 3.29
C PRO A 378 0.00 3.13 2.49
N ASP A 379 0.90 3.90 3.13
CA ASP A 379 1.98 4.63 2.44
C ASP A 379 3.31 3.85 2.37
N SER A 380 3.55 2.85 3.23
CA SER A 380 4.81 2.09 3.28
C SER A 380 4.70 0.77 2.52
N ALA A 381 4.88 0.77 1.20
CA ALA A 381 4.80 -0.42 0.32
C ALA A 381 3.50 -1.27 0.39
N GLY A 382 2.62 -1.08 1.39
CA GLY A 382 1.38 -1.82 1.63
C GLY A 382 1.58 -3.25 2.11
N VAL A 383 2.75 -3.57 2.67
CA VAL A 383 3.29 -4.94 2.72
C VAL A 383 3.60 -5.37 4.14
N GLY A 384 2.76 -6.29 4.63
CA GLY A 384 2.86 -6.96 5.93
C GLY A 384 3.69 -8.21 6.02
N GLY A 385 4.01 -8.57 7.27
CA GLY A 385 4.41 -9.91 7.67
C GLY A 385 3.23 -10.89 7.77
N ASP A 386 2.02 -10.38 7.99
CA ASP A 386 0.77 -11.12 8.14
C ASP A 386 0.37 -11.97 6.92
N TRP A 387 -0.05 -13.22 7.13
CA TRP A 387 -0.65 -14.05 6.08
C TRP A 387 -1.74 -14.98 6.56
N VAL A 388 -2.65 -15.28 5.63
CA VAL A 388 -3.59 -16.39 5.74
C VAL A 388 -3.57 -17.24 4.49
N ASN A 389 -3.73 -18.55 4.66
CA ASN A 389 -3.84 -19.49 3.57
C ASN A 389 -4.98 -20.49 3.83
N SER A 390 -5.67 -20.89 2.76
CA SER A 390 -6.64 -21.98 2.82
C SER A 390 -6.60 -22.78 1.54
N PHE A 391 -6.47 -24.09 1.65
CA PHE A 391 -6.42 -24.97 0.49
C PHE A 391 -6.90 -26.40 0.83
N PRO A 392 -7.59 -27.06 -0.11
CA PRO A 392 -7.96 -28.46 0.06
C PRO A 392 -6.72 -29.33 0.02
N LEU A 393 -6.64 -30.29 0.93
CA LEU A 393 -5.62 -31.32 0.94
C LEU A 393 -6.01 -32.48 0.02
N PRO A 394 -5.03 -33.21 -0.54
CA PRO A 394 -5.30 -34.34 -1.43
C PRO A 394 -6.18 -35.45 -0.81
N ASP A 395 -6.17 -35.57 0.53
CA ASP A 395 -6.93 -36.55 1.30
C ASP A 395 -8.38 -36.11 1.62
N GLY A 396 -8.83 -34.96 1.10
CA GLY A 396 -10.17 -34.42 1.31
C GLY A 396 -10.35 -33.54 2.54
N ARG A 397 -9.32 -33.39 3.39
CA ARG A 397 -9.31 -32.38 4.47
C ARG A 397 -9.08 -30.99 3.90
N THR A 398 -9.31 -29.95 4.69
CA THR A 398 -8.94 -28.57 4.30
C THR A 398 -7.96 -28.00 5.31
N ALA A 399 -6.85 -27.46 4.81
CA ALA A 399 -5.88 -26.74 5.62
C ALA A 399 -6.25 -25.26 5.70
N LEU A 400 -6.13 -24.71 6.89
CA LEU A 400 -6.21 -23.30 7.22
C LEU A 400 -4.91 -22.93 7.93
N VAL A 401 -4.25 -21.88 7.46
CA VAL A 401 -2.99 -21.41 8.04
C VAL A 401 -3.13 -19.90 8.25
N VAL A 402 -2.70 -19.44 9.41
CA VAL A 402 -2.51 -18.02 9.71
C VAL A 402 -1.13 -17.86 10.34
N GLY A 403 -0.48 -16.75 10.08
CA GLY A 403 0.76 -16.42 10.76
C GLY A 403 1.09 -14.95 10.60
N ASP A 404 2.07 -14.54 11.37
CA ASP A 404 2.61 -13.20 11.38
C ASP A 404 4.14 -13.25 11.46
N VAL A 405 4.80 -12.54 10.55
CA VAL A 405 6.26 -12.45 10.52
C VAL A 405 6.66 -11.17 11.21
N VAL A 406 7.58 -11.28 12.18
CA VAL A 406 8.08 -10.12 12.93
C VAL A 406 8.63 -9.05 11.99
N GLY A 407 8.12 -7.83 12.17
CA GLY A 407 8.50 -6.66 11.38
C GLY A 407 7.56 -6.39 10.19
N HIS A 408 7.90 -5.38 9.38
CA HIS A 408 7.05 -4.95 8.27
C HIS A 408 7.88 -4.64 7.02
N GLY A 409 7.22 -4.61 5.85
CA GLY A 409 7.85 -4.28 4.58
C GLY A 409 8.39 -5.49 3.80
N LEU A 410 9.26 -5.22 2.83
CA LEU A 410 9.69 -6.19 1.81
C LEU A 410 10.39 -7.44 2.39
N GLY A 411 11.19 -7.30 3.45
CA GLY A 411 11.86 -8.43 4.11
C GLY A 411 10.86 -9.38 4.77
N ALA A 412 9.97 -8.83 5.61
CA ALA A 412 8.91 -9.60 6.28
C ALA A 412 8.01 -10.33 5.26
N ALA A 413 7.64 -9.68 4.17
CA ALA A 413 6.83 -10.32 3.12
C ALA A 413 7.58 -11.38 2.32
N ALA A 414 8.89 -11.26 2.14
CA ALA A 414 9.69 -12.31 1.51
C ALA A 414 9.72 -13.57 2.38
N THR A 415 9.94 -13.41 3.69
CA THR A 415 9.92 -14.49 4.67
C THR A 415 8.54 -15.12 4.79
N MET A 416 7.49 -14.31 4.89
CA MET A 416 6.09 -14.76 4.84
C MET A 416 5.82 -15.61 3.59
N GLY A 417 6.28 -15.17 2.42
CA GLY A 417 6.12 -15.91 1.17
C GLY A 417 6.80 -17.28 1.18
N GLN A 418 7.97 -17.38 1.78
CA GLN A 418 8.70 -18.65 1.96
C GLN A 418 7.96 -19.58 2.92
N LEU A 419 7.62 -19.11 4.13
CA LEU A 419 6.92 -19.91 5.14
C LEU A 419 5.56 -20.39 4.64
N SER A 420 4.79 -19.51 3.98
CA SER A 420 3.48 -19.85 3.41
C SER A 420 3.56 -20.95 2.35
N MET A 421 4.57 -20.90 1.47
CA MET A 421 4.76 -21.91 0.42
C MET A 421 5.31 -23.22 0.96
N GLU A 422 6.23 -23.17 1.93
CA GLU A 422 6.74 -24.36 2.61
C GLU A 422 5.63 -25.08 3.38
N ALA A 423 4.87 -24.37 4.21
CA ALA A 423 3.73 -24.93 4.93
C ALA A 423 2.75 -25.61 3.97
N ARG A 424 2.44 -24.95 2.85
CA ARG A 424 1.56 -25.52 1.81
C ARG A 424 2.13 -26.78 1.20
N ALA A 425 3.41 -26.82 0.88
CA ALA A 425 4.07 -27.97 0.27
C ALA A 425 4.08 -29.17 1.22
N LEU A 426 4.47 -28.96 2.49
CA LEU A 426 4.57 -30.02 3.50
C LEU A 426 3.19 -30.57 3.89
N LEU A 427 2.19 -29.71 4.09
CA LEU A 427 0.82 -30.14 4.35
C LEU A 427 0.24 -30.92 3.16
N SER A 428 0.52 -30.47 1.92
CA SER A 428 0.11 -31.20 0.71
C SER A 428 0.83 -32.54 0.55
N ALA A 429 2.04 -32.68 1.11
CA ALA A 429 2.78 -33.93 1.17
C ALA A 429 2.25 -34.90 2.26
N GLY A 430 1.36 -34.43 3.13
CA GLY A 430 0.66 -35.23 4.14
C GLY A 430 1.34 -35.27 5.50
N LEU A 431 2.24 -34.32 5.79
CA LEU A 431 2.82 -34.13 7.14
C LEU A 431 1.75 -33.60 8.10
N ALA A 432 1.91 -33.92 9.38
CA ALA A 432 1.05 -33.43 10.46
C ALA A 432 1.39 -31.97 10.82
N PRO A 433 0.45 -31.18 11.40
CA PRO A 433 0.66 -29.76 11.68
C PRO A 433 1.90 -29.46 12.54
N ASP A 434 2.17 -30.27 13.54
CA ASP A 434 3.34 -30.22 14.41
C ASP A 434 4.65 -30.42 13.63
N GLU A 435 4.73 -31.47 12.82
CA GLU A 435 5.90 -31.72 11.95
C GLU A 435 6.14 -30.54 10.99
N VAL A 436 5.07 -29.91 10.48
CA VAL A 436 5.20 -28.73 9.62
C VAL A 436 5.75 -27.53 10.39
N LEU A 437 5.28 -27.29 11.62
CA LEU A 437 5.82 -26.21 12.46
C LEU A 437 7.29 -26.44 12.80
N GLU A 438 7.74 -27.68 13.03
CA GLU A 438 9.16 -28.01 13.22
C GLU A 438 10.02 -27.60 12.01
N HIS A 439 9.55 -27.89 10.78
CA HIS A 439 10.28 -27.48 9.57
C HIS A 439 10.29 -25.95 9.39
N LEU A 440 9.17 -25.28 9.68
CA LEU A 440 9.10 -23.82 9.61
C LEU A 440 10.03 -23.15 10.64
N ASP A 441 10.16 -23.73 11.84
CA ASP A 441 11.06 -23.27 12.89
C ASP A 441 12.53 -23.34 12.45
N GLU A 442 12.92 -24.46 11.82
CA GLU A 442 14.25 -24.61 11.21
C GLU A 442 14.48 -23.59 10.08
N THR A 443 13.48 -23.38 9.20
CA THR A 443 13.58 -22.41 8.11
C THR A 443 13.75 -20.98 8.63
N VAL A 444 12.99 -20.56 9.65
CA VAL A 444 13.15 -19.23 10.26
C VAL A 444 14.56 -19.04 10.83
N THR A 445 15.09 -20.06 11.51
CA THR A 445 16.45 -20.04 12.07
C THR A 445 17.51 -19.91 10.96
N LEU A 446 17.36 -20.65 9.86
CA LEU A 446 18.27 -20.58 8.71
C LEU A 446 18.23 -19.23 7.99
N LEU A 447 17.06 -18.61 7.89
CA LEU A 447 16.90 -17.29 7.25
C LEU A 447 17.59 -16.20 8.09
N ASP A 448 17.42 -16.23 9.41
CA ASP A 448 18.05 -15.27 10.33
C ASP A 448 19.59 -15.38 10.32
N ASP A 449 20.14 -16.60 10.29
CA ASP A 449 21.58 -16.86 10.15
C ASP A 449 22.15 -16.29 8.84
N ALA A 450 21.41 -16.41 7.74
CA ALA A 450 21.84 -15.92 6.43
C ALA A 450 21.83 -14.38 6.36
N GLU A 451 20.93 -13.73 7.08
CA GLU A 451 20.70 -12.29 7.04
C GLU A 451 21.49 -11.53 8.10
N SER A 452 21.95 -12.20 9.16
CA SER A 452 22.92 -11.69 10.15
C SER A 452 24.25 -11.20 9.53
N GLY A 453 24.54 -11.55 8.27
CA GLY A 453 25.69 -11.04 7.50
C GLY A 453 25.41 -9.80 6.64
N LEU A 454 24.16 -9.38 6.49
CA LEU A 454 23.71 -8.21 5.73
C LEU A 454 23.34 -7.08 6.70
N THR A 455 23.59 -5.83 6.32
CA THR A 455 23.50 -4.64 7.19
C THR A 455 22.07 -4.21 7.56
N ALA A 456 21.08 -5.08 7.36
CA ALA A 456 19.66 -4.79 7.58
C ALA A 456 19.20 -5.47 8.88
N GLY A 457 18.99 -4.69 9.95
CA GLY A 457 18.55 -5.17 11.26
C GLY A 457 17.09 -5.65 11.31
N TYR A 458 16.72 -6.59 10.44
CA TYR A 458 15.47 -7.33 10.54
C TYR A 458 15.81 -8.76 10.99
N SER A 459 14.99 -9.30 11.90
CA SER A 459 15.10 -10.66 12.38
C SER A 459 13.73 -11.33 12.24
N ALA A 460 13.70 -12.51 11.61
CA ALA A 460 12.50 -13.31 11.48
C ALA A 460 12.18 -14.11 12.75
N LEU A 461 13.08 -14.09 13.74
CA LEU A 461 12.92 -14.80 15.01
C LEU A 461 11.71 -14.25 15.77
N GLY A 462 10.91 -15.16 16.31
CA GLY A 462 9.67 -14.84 17.01
C GLY A 462 8.43 -14.78 16.11
N SER A 463 8.56 -15.06 14.80
CA SER A 463 7.39 -15.16 13.89
C SER A 463 6.38 -16.17 14.41
N THR A 464 5.09 -15.90 14.25
CA THR A 464 4.01 -16.75 14.76
C THR A 464 3.33 -17.52 13.64
N CYS A 465 2.83 -18.72 13.92
CA CYS A 465 2.09 -19.52 12.95
C CYS A 465 1.06 -20.41 13.66
N CYS A 466 -0.13 -20.55 13.08
CA CYS A 466 -1.16 -21.49 13.50
C CYS A 466 -1.68 -22.25 12.29
N ILE A 467 -1.66 -23.58 12.39
CA ILE A 467 -2.11 -24.50 11.35
C ILE A 467 -3.31 -25.28 11.88
N ALA A 468 -4.44 -25.20 11.17
CA ALA A 468 -5.66 -25.93 11.48
C ALA A 468 -6.09 -26.79 10.29
N LEU A 469 -6.32 -28.08 10.53
CA LEU A 469 -6.79 -29.05 9.55
C LEU A 469 -8.22 -29.47 9.89
N TYR A 470 -9.17 -29.15 9.01
CA TYR A 470 -10.55 -29.60 9.15
C TYR A 470 -10.76 -30.94 8.42
N ASP A 471 -11.20 -31.96 9.17
CA ASP A 471 -11.71 -33.21 8.62
C ASP A 471 -13.23 -33.14 8.45
N PRO A 472 -13.73 -33.05 7.21
CA PRO A 472 -15.16 -32.90 6.94
C PRO A 472 -15.98 -34.17 7.17
N VAL A 473 -15.35 -35.32 7.40
CA VAL A 473 -16.03 -36.59 7.69
C VAL A 473 -16.17 -36.82 9.18
N SER A 474 -15.08 -36.64 9.94
CA SER A 474 -15.13 -36.78 11.39
C SER A 474 -15.67 -35.53 12.08
N HIS A 475 -15.76 -34.41 11.37
CA HIS A 475 -16.16 -33.10 11.89
C HIS A 475 -15.28 -32.63 13.04
N HIS A 476 -13.96 -32.77 12.87
CA HIS A 476 -12.97 -32.31 13.83
C HIS A 476 -11.99 -31.36 13.17
N VAL A 477 -11.50 -30.40 13.96
CA VAL A 477 -10.35 -29.56 13.62
C VAL A 477 -9.17 -30.05 14.44
N THR A 478 -8.09 -30.41 13.75
CA THR A 478 -6.78 -30.69 14.36
C THR A 478 -5.89 -29.47 14.19
N LEU A 479 -5.26 -29.01 15.26
CA LEU A 479 -4.58 -27.73 15.31
C LEU A 479 -3.23 -27.83 16.01
N ALA A 480 -2.23 -27.13 15.47
CA ALA A 480 -0.97 -26.85 16.14
C ALA A 480 -0.63 -25.35 15.99
N SER A 481 0.04 -24.77 16.98
CA SER A 481 0.37 -23.34 17.00
C SER A 481 1.77 -23.08 17.58
N ALA A 482 2.49 -22.16 16.96
CA ALA A 482 3.77 -21.60 17.37
C ALA A 482 3.60 -20.10 17.64
N GLY A 483 3.54 -19.67 18.91
CA GLY A 483 3.45 -18.25 19.28
C GLY A 483 2.16 -17.52 18.95
N HIS A 484 1.22 -18.14 18.23
CA HIS A 484 0.06 -17.44 17.68
C HIS A 484 -1.11 -17.40 18.66
N LEU A 485 -2.01 -16.41 18.49
CA LEU A 485 -3.20 -16.26 19.32
C LEU A 485 -4.18 -17.43 19.14
N PRO A 486 -4.90 -17.84 20.21
CA PRO A 486 -5.81 -18.97 20.15
C PRO A 486 -7.00 -18.66 19.22
N PRO A 487 -7.29 -19.50 18.22
CA PRO A 487 -8.42 -19.27 17.33
C PRO A 487 -9.74 -19.34 18.07
N VAL A 488 -10.75 -18.62 17.58
CA VAL A 488 -12.09 -18.63 18.18
C VAL A 488 -12.97 -19.61 17.42
N LEU A 489 -13.63 -20.52 18.14
CA LEU A 489 -14.61 -21.44 17.58
C LEU A 489 -16.00 -21.11 18.12
N VAL A 490 -16.95 -20.95 17.21
CA VAL A 490 -18.38 -20.84 17.50
C VAL A 490 -19.06 -22.13 17.07
N LEU A 491 -19.67 -22.82 18.02
CA LEU A 491 -20.43 -24.05 17.79
C LEU A 491 -21.89 -23.73 17.38
N PRO A 492 -22.58 -24.67 16.72
CA PRO A 492 -23.97 -24.46 16.29
C PRO A 492 -24.98 -24.26 17.43
N ASP A 493 -24.61 -24.63 18.66
CA ASP A 493 -25.41 -24.40 19.88
C ASP A 493 -25.25 -22.98 20.44
N GLY A 494 -24.41 -22.15 19.82
CA GLY A 494 -24.13 -20.78 20.22
C GLY A 494 -22.98 -20.64 21.21
N HIS A 495 -22.33 -21.73 21.63
CA HIS A 495 -21.11 -21.63 22.43
C HIS A 495 -19.98 -21.05 21.58
N ALA A 496 -19.46 -19.90 21.99
CA ALA A 496 -18.34 -19.21 21.36
C ALA A 496 -17.19 -19.05 22.37
N GLY A 497 -15.97 -19.31 21.94
CA GLY A 497 -14.80 -19.06 22.78
C GLY A 497 -13.47 -19.40 22.09
N PRO A 498 -12.35 -18.96 22.68
CA PRO A 498 -11.03 -19.33 22.21
C PRO A 498 -10.80 -20.83 22.42
N LEU A 499 -10.12 -21.47 21.47
CA LEU A 499 -9.67 -22.85 21.59
C LEU A 499 -8.58 -22.94 22.65
N ALA A 500 -8.70 -23.93 23.55
CA ALA A 500 -7.73 -24.17 24.61
C ALA A 500 -6.46 -24.82 24.04
N VAL A 501 -5.57 -23.99 23.49
CA VAL A 501 -4.26 -24.35 22.95
C VAL A 501 -3.19 -23.97 23.97
N ARG A 502 -2.18 -24.82 24.16
CA ARG A 502 -1.05 -24.47 25.04
C ARG A 502 -0.20 -23.39 24.36
N PRO A 503 0.10 -22.27 25.03
CA PRO A 503 1.00 -21.27 24.48
C PRO A 503 2.39 -21.87 24.21
N HIS A 504 2.92 -21.59 23.03
CA HIS A 504 4.28 -21.94 22.64
C HIS A 504 5.01 -20.64 22.28
N PRO A 505 6.34 -20.52 22.47
CA PRO A 505 7.10 -19.43 21.87
C PRO A 505 6.90 -19.34 20.34
N GLY A 506 7.16 -18.17 19.76
CA GLY A 506 7.22 -18.02 18.30
C GLY A 506 8.32 -18.87 17.67
N LEU A 507 8.28 -19.01 16.35
CA LEU A 507 9.26 -19.72 15.54
C LEU A 507 10.65 -19.11 15.71
N GLY A 508 11.68 -19.95 15.78
CA GLY A 508 13.08 -19.55 15.92
C GLY A 508 13.43 -18.95 17.30
N ALA A 509 12.52 -18.97 18.28
CA ALA A 509 12.85 -18.46 19.61
C ALA A 509 13.95 -19.33 20.26
N GLU A 510 15.15 -18.78 20.44
CA GLU A 510 16.34 -19.47 21.00
C GLU A 510 16.12 -20.11 22.39
N PHE A 511 15.07 -19.71 23.10
CA PHE A 511 14.68 -20.22 24.42
C PHE A 511 13.51 -21.21 24.38
N ALA A 512 12.92 -21.49 23.22
CA ALA A 512 12.02 -22.61 23.08
C ALA A 512 12.87 -23.87 23.30
N LEU A 513 12.58 -24.58 24.39
CA LEU A 513 13.02 -25.95 24.57
C LEU A 513 12.75 -26.68 23.25
N ARG A 514 13.61 -27.61 22.84
CA ARG A 514 13.39 -28.54 21.71
C ARG A 514 12.21 -29.50 22.00
N GLU A 515 11.12 -28.97 22.51
CA GLU A 515 9.88 -29.65 22.79
C GLU A 515 9.09 -29.69 21.49
N PRO A 516 8.50 -30.85 21.15
CA PRO A 516 7.60 -30.95 20.01
C PRO A 516 6.40 -30.02 20.17
N PHE A 517 5.92 -29.47 19.05
CA PHE A 517 4.68 -28.71 19.03
C PHE A 517 3.49 -29.59 19.41
N ASP A 518 2.61 -29.08 20.28
CA ASP A 518 1.41 -29.79 20.68
C ASP A 518 0.36 -29.83 19.55
N VAL A 519 -0.26 -31.00 19.38
CA VAL A 519 -1.42 -31.18 18.50
C VAL A 519 -2.69 -31.29 19.33
N HIS A 520 -3.62 -30.37 19.09
CA HIS A 520 -4.92 -30.33 19.74
C HIS A 520 -6.02 -30.72 18.76
N THR A 521 -7.06 -31.41 19.24
CA THR A 521 -8.21 -31.81 18.40
C THR A 521 -9.52 -31.37 19.03
N PHE A 522 -10.35 -30.66 18.27
CA PHE A 522 -11.62 -30.09 18.71
C PHE A 522 -12.77 -30.54 17.82
N ALA A 523 -13.95 -30.74 18.40
CA ALA A 523 -15.15 -31.02 17.63
C ALA A 523 -15.62 -29.75 16.91
N ALA A 524 -15.87 -29.86 15.61
CA ALA A 524 -16.33 -28.78 14.75
C ALA A 524 -17.45 -29.30 13.82
N PRO A 525 -18.65 -29.58 14.37
CA PRO A 525 -19.79 -30.06 13.60
C PRO A 525 -20.21 -29.08 12.48
N PRO A 526 -20.95 -29.55 11.47
CA PRO A 526 -21.54 -28.68 10.45
C PRO A 526 -22.32 -27.52 11.06
N GLY A 527 -22.08 -26.31 10.56
CA GLY A 527 -22.59 -25.05 11.09
C GLY A 527 -21.60 -24.30 11.98
N SER A 528 -20.53 -24.95 12.46
CA SER A 528 -19.51 -24.28 13.27
C SER A 528 -18.79 -23.20 12.47
N LEU A 529 -18.36 -22.14 13.15
CA LEU A 529 -17.62 -21.03 12.57
C LEU A 529 -16.28 -20.87 13.30
N LEU A 530 -15.18 -21.04 12.58
CA LEU A 530 -13.83 -20.86 13.10
C LEU A 530 -13.27 -19.51 12.62
N ALA A 531 -12.73 -18.72 13.54
CA ALA A 531 -12.03 -17.47 13.26
C ALA A 531 -10.54 -17.59 13.60
N LEU A 532 -9.71 -17.40 12.59
CA LEU A 532 -8.25 -17.28 12.67
C LEU A 532 -7.89 -15.82 12.42
N TYR A 533 -7.04 -15.22 13.24
CA TYR A 533 -6.81 -13.78 13.22
C TYR A 533 -5.44 -13.44 13.79
N THR A 534 -4.91 -12.30 13.40
CA THR A 534 -3.64 -11.75 13.90
C THR A 534 -3.90 -10.74 15.02
N ASP A 535 -2.86 -10.39 15.76
CA ASP A 535 -2.95 -9.51 16.94
C ASP A 535 -3.46 -8.11 16.58
N GLY A 536 -3.16 -7.57 15.40
CA GLY A 536 -3.69 -6.27 14.96
C GLY A 536 -5.22 -6.16 14.95
N LEU A 537 -5.96 -7.27 14.98
CA LEU A 537 -7.42 -7.27 15.14
C LEU A 537 -7.90 -7.12 16.60
N VAL A 538 -7.13 -7.62 17.57
CA VAL A 538 -7.54 -7.72 18.98
C VAL A 538 -6.68 -6.86 19.93
N GLU A 539 -5.50 -6.43 19.48
CA GLU A 539 -4.59 -5.60 20.25
C GLU A 539 -5.03 -4.14 20.22
N ASP A 540 -5.50 -3.67 21.37
CA ASP A 540 -5.83 -2.28 21.63
C ASP A 540 -5.05 -1.83 22.86
N PRO A 541 -4.28 -0.71 22.82
CA PRO A 541 -3.57 -0.20 23.99
C PRO A 541 -4.45 0.03 25.23
N ALA A 542 -5.78 0.17 25.05
CA ALA A 542 -6.74 0.36 26.12
C ALA A 542 -7.30 -0.94 26.72
N LEU A 543 -7.10 -2.10 26.08
CA LEU A 543 -7.69 -3.38 26.48
C LEU A 543 -6.61 -4.46 26.63
N SER A 544 -6.90 -5.47 27.46
CA SER A 544 -6.07 -6.68 27.45
C SER A 544 -6.35 -7.53 26.21
N ILE A 545 -5.37 -8.34 25.80
CA ILE A 545 -5.53 -9.27 24.68
C ILE A 545 -6.72 -10.21 24.92
N ASP A 546 -6.87 -10.75 26.12
CA ASP A 546 -7.98 -11.64 26.47
C ASP A 546 -9.36 -10.96 26.31
N GLU A 547 -9.49 -9.69 26.65
CA GLU A 547 -10.71 -8.91 26.43
C GLU A 547 -10.97 -8.68 24.93
N GLY A 548 -9.92 -8.40 24.16
CA GLY A 548 -10.00 -8.29 22.70
C GLY A 548 -10.50 -9.59 22.06
N ILE A 549 -9.96 -10.73 22.48
CA ILE A 549 -10.38 -12.06 22.04
C ILE A 549 -11.83 -12.36 22.46
N GLY A 550 -12.23 -11.98 23.68
CA GLY A 550 -13.61 -12.11 24.14
C GLY A 550 -14.59 -11.32 23.26
N ARG A 551 -14.27 -10.07 22.94
CA ARG A 551 -15.07 -9.25 22.02
C ARG A 551 -15.13 -9.83 20.61
N LEU A 552 -14.03 -10.41 20.12
CA LEU A 552 -14.02 -11.12 18.85
C LEU A 552 -14.99 -12.31 18.90
N ALA A 553 -14.94 -13.13 19.96
CA ALA A 553 -15.85 -14.26 20.13
C ALA A 553 -17.32 -13.83 20.17
N ASP A 554 -17.65 -12.78 20.92
CA ASP A 554 -19.00 -12.23 20.98
C ASP A 554 -19.47 -11.74 19.60
N THR A 555 -18.60 -11.03 18.88
CA THR A 555 -18.95 -10.47 17.55
C THR A 555 -19.15 -11.59 16.52
N VAL A 556 -18.25 -12.58 16.48
CA VAL A 556 -18.36 -13.74 15.57
C VAL A 556 -19.58 -14.60 15.91
N ALA A 557 -19.97 -14.69 17.18
CA ALA A 557 -21.18 -15.40 17.60
C ALA A 557 -22.49 -14.78 17.07
N THR A 558 -22.48 -13.49 16.74
CA THR A 558 -23.66 -12.81 16.14
C THR A 558 -23.84 -13.08 14.64
N VAL A 559 -22.85 -13.69 13.98
CA VAL A 559 -22.89 -13.96 12.54
C VAL A 559 -23.99 -14.98 12.23
N HIS A 560 -24.97 -14.58 11.41
CA HIS A 560 -26.09 -15.45 11.08
C HIS A 560 -25.62 -16.59 10.15
N PRO A 561 -26.18 -17.82 10.28
CA PRO A 561 -25.92 -18.92 9.36
C PRO A 561 -26.23 -18.64 7.87
N TRP A 562 -27.00 -17.60 7.58
CA TRP A 562 -27.40 -17.21 6.22
C TRP A 562 -26.66 -15.96 5.72
N ASP A 563 -25.83 -15.34 6.56
CA ASP A 563 -25.00 -14.23 6.13
C ASP A 563 -23.93 -14.73 5.18
N THR A 564 -23.65 -13.92 4.15
CA THR A 564 -22.48 -14.18 3.30
C THR A 564 -21.23 -13.99 4.14
N LEU A 565 -20.35 -15.00 4.15
CA LEU A 565 -19.23 -15.01 5.08
C LEU A 565 -18.27 -13.83 4.86
N GLN A 566 -18.18 -13.33 3.62
CA GLN A 566 -17.38 -12.15 3.29
C GLN A 566 -17.96 -10.86 3.88
N GLN A 567 -19.28 -10.70 3.92
CA GLN A 567 -19.90 -9.53 4.57
C GLN A 567 -19.77 -9.63 6.09
N ALA A 568 -19.94 -10.83 6.65
CA ALA A 568 -19.72 -11.09 8.07
C ALA A 568 -18.28 -10.75 8.48
N ALA A 569 -17.28 -11.20 7.72
CA ALA A 569 -15.87 -10.86 7.97
C ALA A 569 -15.65 -9.35 7.96
N ARG A 570 -16.25 -8.62 6.99
CA ARG A 570 -16.11 -7.15 6.90
C ARG A 570 -16.73 -6.47 8.11
N HIS A 571 -17.88 -6.97 8.55
CA HIS A 571 -18.56 -6.45 9.73
C HIS A 571 -17.71 -6.66 11.00
N VAL A 572 -17.16 -7.86 11.19
CA VAL A 572 -16.27 -8.18 12.32
C VAL A 572 -15.07 -7.24 12.34
N VAL A 573 -14.33 -7.12 11.22
CA VAL A 573 -13.16 -6.21 11.15
C VAL A 573 -13.57 -4.76 11.39
N SER A 574 -14.66 -4.27 10.77
CA SER A 574 -15.11 -2.88 10.96
C SER A 574 -15.55 -2.56 12.39
N THR A 575 -15.93 -3.57 13.17
CA THR A 575 -16.42 -3.40 14.56
C THR A 575 -15.28 -3.45 15.56
N LEU A 576 -14.22 -4.20 15.25
CA LEU A 576 -13.11 -4.48 16.18
C LEU A 576 -11.83 -3.70 15.86
N ALA A 577 -11.56 -3.40 14.59
CA ALA A 577 -10.31 -2.77 14.19
C ALA A 577 -10.13 -1.39 14.85
N PRO A 578 -8.95 -1.11 15.43
CA PRO A 578 -8.70 0.15 16.12
C PRO A 578 -8.65 1.35 15.16
N VAL A 579 -9.01 2.54 15.67
CA VAL A 579 -9.06 3.79 14.89
C VAL A 579 -7.69 4.19 14.32
N ARG A 580 -6.61 3.81 15.00
CA ARG A 580 -5.23 3.93 14.50
C ARG A 580 -4.62 2.54 14.43
N GLN A 581 -4.45 2.04 13.21
CA GLN A 581 -3.77 0.77 12.97
C GLN A 581 -2.28 0.95 13.21
N ARG A 582 -1.74 0.16 14.13
CA ARG A 582 -0.30 0.06 14.41
C ARG A 582 0.31 -1.16 13.75
N ASP A 583 -0.50 -2.20 13.59
CA ASP A 583 -0.14 -3.44 12.94
C ASP A 583 -1.18 -3.84 11.89
N ASP A 584 -0.81 -4.83 11.10
CA ASP A 584 -1.63 -5.42 10.08
C ASP A 584 -2.82 -6.17 10.69
N VAL A 585 -3.96 -6.10 10.00
CA VAL A 585 -5.17 -6.76 10.44
C VAL A 585 -5.51 -7.88 9.48
N THR A 586 -5.41 -9.11 9.97
CA THR A 586 -5.80 -10.30 9.23
C THR A 586 -6.90 -11.06 9.95
N LEU A 587 -7.93 -11.44 9.18
CA LEU A 587 -9.02 -12.29 9.65
C LEU A 587 -9.35 -13.33 8.57
N LEU A 588 -9.40 -14.60 8.96
CA LEU A 588 -9.98 -15.69 8.19
C LEU A 588 -11.15 -16.29 8.96
N LEU A 589 -12.33 -16.25 8.35
CA LEU A 589 -13.53 -16.94 8.82
C LEU A 589 -13.74 -18.21 7.98
N ALA A 590 -13.98 -19.33 8.67
CA ALA A 590 -14.23 -20.62 8.07
C ALA A 590 -15.51 -21.26 8.64
N ARG A 591 -16.56 -21.39 7.82
CA ARG A 591 -17.80 -22.04 8.21
C ARG A 591 -17.77 -23.51 7.79
N MET A 592 -17.86 -24.40 8.77
CA MET A 592 -17.81 -25.85 8.58
C MET A 592 -19.12 -26.34 7.95
N ILE A 593 -19.04 -26.96 6.78
CA ILE A 593 -20.21 -27.59 6.13
C ILE A 593 -20.14 -29.12 6.32
N GLY A 594 -18.94 -29.69 6.16
CA GLY A 594 -18.70 -31.13 6.28
C GLY A 594 -19.41 -31.97 5.20
N TYR A 595 -19.26 -33.28 5.31
CA TYR A 595 -20.06 -34.24 4.53
C TYR A 595 -21.30 -34.66 5.30
N ARG A 596 -22.39 -34.94 4.58
CA ARG A 596 -23.59 -35.52 5.20
C ARG A 596 -23.29 -36.96 5.60
N LYS A 597 -23.86 -37.40 6.72
CA LYS A 597 -23.73 -38.79 7.20
C LYS A 597 -24.16 -39.85 6.18
N GLY A 598 -25.09 -39.52 5.27
CA GLY A 598 -25.52 -40.42 4.19
C GLY A 598 -24.55 -40.51 3.01
N ASP A 599 -23.59 -39.59 2.91
CA ASP A 599 -22.58 -39.51 1.85
C ASP A 599 -21.23 -40.10 2.30
N THR A 600 -21.15 -40.65 3.52
CA THR A 600 -19.96 -41.30 4.05
C THR A 600 -20.30 -42.64 4.70
N ALA A 601 -19.37 -43.59 4.63
CA ALA A 601 -19.46 -44.84 5.37
C ALA A 601 -18.07 -45.29 5.81
N THR A 602 -17.95 -45.79 7.05
CA THR A 602 -16.70 -46.34 7.59
C THR A 602 -16.95 -47.73 8.15
N TRP A 603 -16.08 -48.68 7.82
CA TRP A 603 -16.09 -50.04 8.33
C TRP A 603 -14.74 -50.38 8.96
N ARG A 604 -14.77 -51.03 10.13
CA ARG A 604 -13.58 -51.57 10.77
C ARG A 604 -13.57 -53.09 10.60
N LEU A 605 -12.51 -53.60 10.00
CA LEU A 605 -12.32 -55.01 9.66
C LEU A 605 -11.10 -55.55 10.42
N PRO A 606 -11.13 -56.81 10.90
CA PRO A 606 -9.92 -57.45 11.40
C PRO A 606 -8.94 -57.69 10.23
N ALA A 607 -7.63 -57.55 10.46
CA ALA A 607 -6.60 -57.90 9.46
C ALA A 607 -6.51 -59.43 9.29
N ARG A 608 -7.39 -59.97 8.46
CA ARG A 608 -7.54 -61.40 8.15
C ARG A 608 -7.65 -61.60 6.65
N ALA A 609 -7.36 -62.81 6.19
CA ALA A 609 -7.40 -63.16 4.77
C ALA A 609 -8.79 -62.94 4.11
N ASP A 610 -9.87 -62.96 4.89
CA ASP A 610 -11.24 -62.70 4.41
C ASP A 610 -11.60 -61.20 4.34
N ALA A 611 -10.76 -60.30 4.87
CA ALA A 611 -11.05 -58.86 4.94
C ALA A 611 -11.30 -58.22 3.56
N PRO A 612 -10.54 -58.53 2.47
CA PRO A 612 -10.83 -57.99 1.15
C PRO A 612 -12.22 -58.40 0.64
N ALA A 613 -12.63 -59.66 0.85
CA ALA A 613 -13.94 -60.14 0.44
C ALA A 613 -15.08 -59.43 1.20
N ARG A 614 -14.90 -59.24 2.51
CA ARG A 614 -15.86 -58.49 3.34
C ARG A 614 -15.94 -57.02 2.92
N ALA A 615 -14.80 -56.37 2.66
CA ALA A 615 -14.75 -55.00 2.18
C ALA A 615 -15.50 -54.84 0.85
N ARG A 616 -15.26 -55.74 -0.13
CA ARG A 616 -16.00 -55.74 -1.41
C ARG A 616 -17.51 -55.86 -1.22
N ALA A 617 -17.96 -56.75 -0.34
CA ALA A 617 -19.39 -56.94 -0.08
C ALA A 617 -20.03 -55.67 0.50
N HIS A 618 -19.38 -55.04 1.49
CA HIS A 618 -19.85 -53.79 2.09
C HIS A 618 -19.88 -52.62 1.09
N VAL A 619 -18.79 -52.42 0.34
CA VAL A 619 -18.66 -51.35 -0.66
C VAL A 619 -19.64 -51.54 -1.81
N SER A 620 -19.76 -52.74 -2.37
CA SER A 620 -20.71 -53.04 -3.45
C SER A 620 -22.16 -52.81 -3.02
N ALA A 621 -22.52 -53.18 -1.79
CA ALA A 621 -23.84 -52.91 -1.23
C ALA A 621 -24.11 -51.41 -1.09
N LEU A 622 -23.15 -50.64 -0.55
CA LEU A 622 -23.30 -49.19 -0.40
C LEU A 622 -23.38 -48.48 -1.76
N LEU A 623 -22.53 -48.85 -2.73
CA LEU A 623 -22.55 -48.23 -4.05
C LEU A 623 -23.86 -48.50 -4.81
N ARG A 624 -24.53 -49.63 -4.55
CA ARG A 624 -25.90 -49.87 -5.03
C ARG A 624 -26.92 -48.95 -4.37
N GLN A 625 -26.83 -48.75 -3.05
CA GLN A 625 -27.69 -47.80 -2.33
C GLN A 625 -27.46 -46.36 -2.80
N TRP A 626 -26.24 -46.04 -3.20
CA TRP A 626 -25.84 -44.74 -3.72
C TRP A 626 -26.15 -44.52 -5.21
N ASP A 627 -26.76 -45.50 -5.86
CA ASP A 627 -27.11 -45.50 -7.29
C ASP A 627 -25.94 -45.11 -8.21
N SER A 628 -24.72 -45.55 -7.85
CA SER A 628 -23.52 -45.34 -8.67
C SER A 628 -23.60 -46.14 -9.98
N ARG A 629 -22.91 -45.76 -11.05
CA ARG A 629 -22.90 -46.53 -12.31
C ARG A 629 -22.21 -47.90 -12.13
N SER A 630 -22.50 -48.86 -13.01
CA SER A 630 -21.98 -50.23 -12.88
C SER A 630 -20.47 -50.32 -13.07
N ASP A 631 -19.91 -49.56 -13.99
CA ASP A 631 -18.48 -49.38 -14.22
C ASP A 631 -17.78 -48.80 -12.98
N THR A 632 -18.28 -47.68 -12.44
CA THR A 632 -17.73 -47.09 -11.20
C THR A 632 -17.81 -48.06 -10.02
N ARG A 633 -18.88 -48.86 -9.95
CA ARG A 633 -19.06 -49.89 -8.91
C ARG A 633 -17.96 -50.94 -8.97
N ASP A 634 -17.66 -51.43 -10.15
CA ASP A 634 -16.66 -52.49 -10.36
C ASP A 634 -15.25 -51.95 -10.09
N ASP A 635 -14.93 -50.75 -10.59
CA ASP A 635 -13.63 -50.10 -10.37
C ASP A 635 -13.35 -49.82 -8.89
N VAL A 636 -14.31 -49.23 -8.17
CA VAL A 636 -14.16 -48.94 -6.73
C VAL A 636 -14.08 -50.23 -5.91
N THR A 637 -14.84 -51.26 -6.29
CA THR A 637 -14.79 -52.56 -5.59
C THR A 637 -13.44 -53.24 -5.77
N LEU A 638 -12.88 -53.20 -6.99
CA LEU A 638 -11.55 -53.72 -7.28
C LEU A 638 -10.46 -52.92 -6.54
N LEU A 639 -10.53 -51.59 -6.62
CA LEU A 639 -9.63 -50.67 -5.91
C LEU A 639 -9.56 -50.97 -4.42
N VAL A 640 -10.71 -51.03 -3.74
CA VAL A 640 -10.77 -51.32 -2.30
C VAL A 640 -10.24 -52.72 -2.00
N SER A 641 -10.52 -53.71 -2.86
CA SER A 641 -10.00 -55.06 -2.71
C SER A 641 -8.47 -55.08 -2.71
N GLU A 642 -7.83 -54.38 -3.65
CA GLU A 642 -6.37 -54.30 -3.75
C GLU A 642 -5.76 -53.56 -2.55
N LEU A 643 -6.35 -52.43 -2.14
CA LEU A 643 -5.87 -51.65 -1.00
C LEU A 643 -5.99 -52.44 0.32
N VAL A 644 -7.12 -53.11 0.56
CA VAL A 644 -7.31 -53.93 1.75
C VAL A 644 -6.40 -55.16 1.72
N THR A 645 -6.16 -55.76 0.56
CA THR A 645 -5.20 -56.88 0.42
C THR A 645 -3.78 -56.44 0.81
N ASN A 646 -3.36 -55.25 0.37
CA ASN A 646 -2.08 -54.68 0.80
C ASN A 646 -2.05 -54.44 2.31
N ALA A 647 -3.10 -53.84 2.87
CA ALA A 647 -3.20 -53.61 4.31
C ALA A 647 -3.08 -54.90 5.13
N VAL A 648 -3.80 -55.98 4.75
CA VAL A 648 -3.70 -57.29 5.41
C VAL A 648 -2.28 -57.88 5.32
N ARG A 649 -1.59 -57.67 4.20
CA ARG A 649 -0.24 -58.22 3.99
C ARG A 649 0.83 -57.53 4.82
N PHE A 650 0.69 -56.22 5.04
CA PHE A 650 1.74 -55.39 5.62
C PHE A 650 1.43 -54.85 7.02
N ALA A 651 0.25 -55.13 7.57
CA ALA A 651 -0.14 -54.72 8.92
C ALA A 651 -0.86 -55.84 9.69
N ALA A 652 -0.67 -55.86 11.01
CA ALA A 652 -1.32 -56.81 11.91
C ALA A 652 -2.56 -56.24 12.61
N GLY A 653 -2.69 -54.91 12.68
CA GLY A 653 -3.79 -54.24 13.36
C GLY A 653 -5.09 -54.17 12.53
N PRO A 654 -6.18 -53.67 13.13
CA PRO A 654 -7.46 -53.56 12.43
C PRO A 654 -7.36 -52.63 11.21
N ILE A 655 -8.05 -53.01 10.15
CA ILE A 655 -8.12 -52.26 8.89
C ILE A 655 -9.38 -51.42 8.91
N THR A 656 -9.26 -50.14 8.55
CA THR A 656 -10.41 -49.26 8.40
C THR A 656 -10.64 -49.00 6.93
N VAL A 657 -11.85 -49.22 6.43
CA VAL A 657 -12.25 -48.88 5.06
C VAL A 657 -13.28 -47.77 5.14
N ARG A 658 -13.05 -46.68 4.43
CA ARG A 658 -13.99 -45.56 4.37
C ARG A 658 -14.28 -45.19 2.92
N LEU A 659 -15.53 -44.88 2.65
CA LEU A 659 -15.99 -44.42 1.35
C LEU A 659 -16.75 -43.10 1.53
N ILE A 660 -16.42 -42.11 0.70
CA ILE A 660 -16.94 -40.74 0.77
C ILE A 660 -17.41 -40.33 -0.62
N ARG A 661 -18.62 -39.80 -0.72
CA ARG A 661 -19.15 -39.17 -1.92
C ARG A 661 -18.76 -37.70 -1.94
N ALA A 662 -17.72 -37.36 -2.71
CA ALA A 662 -17.11 -36.04 -2.74
C ALA A 662 -17.36 -35.34 -4.09
N GLY A 663 -18.26 -34.37 -4.13
CA GLY A 663 -18.55 -33.58 -5.35
C GLY A 663 -18.97 -34.46 -6.54
N ARG A 664 -18.10 -34.53 -7.57
CA ARG A 664 -18.29 -35.35 -8.78
C ARG A 664 -17.59 -36.71 -8.75
N GLY A 665 -17.03 -37.12 -7.61
CA GLY A 665 -16.27 -38.37 -7.48
C GLY A 665 -16.55 -39.15 -6.20
N LEU A 666 -15.78 -40.21 -6.00
CA LEU A 666 -15.75 -41.03 -4.80
C LEU A 666 -14.32 -41.04 -4.24
N LEU A 667 -14.18 -40.75 -2.95
CA LEU A 667 -12.92 -40.89 -2.22
C LEU A 667 -12.97 -42.17 -1.38
N CYS A 668 -12.00 -43.05 -1.59
CA CYS A 668 -11.82 -44.30 -0.87
C CYS A 668 -10.61 -44.16 0.04
N GLU A 669 -10.75 -44.45 1.33
CA GLU A 669 -9.63 -44.51 2.28
C GLU A 669 -9.51 -45.93 2.86
N VAL A 670 -8.29 -46.45 2.93
CA VAL A 670 -7.96 -47.70 3.62
C VAL A 670 -6.85 -47.43 4.63
N GLY A 671 -7.19 -47.49 5.92
CA GLY A 671 -6.29 -47.32 7.03
C GLY A 671 -5.78 -48.64 7.60
N ASP A 672 -4.50 -48.68 7.95
CA ASP A 672 -3.82 -49.81 8.57
C ASP A 672 -2.78 -49.35 9.60
N THR A 673 -2.33 -50.26 10.47
CA THR A 673 -1.34 -49.94 11.52
C THR A 673 0.12 -50.10 11.06
N GLY A 674 0.36 -50.28 9.76
CA GLY A 674 1.69 -50.50 9.20
C GLY A 674 2.39 -49.19 8.86
N ASN A 675 3.69 -49.10 9.18
CA ASN A 675 4.53 -47.93 8.95
C ASN A 675 5.26 -47.93 7.58
N GLY A 676 5.08 -48.97 6.76
CA GLY A 676 5.72 -49.05 5.44
C GLY A 676 5.05 -48.16 4.39
N ARG A 677 5.84 -47.38 3.63
CA ARG A 677 5.36 -46.53 2.53
C ARG A 677 5.02 -47.37 1.28
N PRO A 678 3.77 -47.35 0.78
CA PRO A 678 3.41 -47.93 -0.51
C PRO A 678 4.28 -47.33 -1.64
N ARG A 679 4.96 -48.18 -2.41
CA ARG A 679 5.76 -47.77 -3.58
C ARG A 679 5.26 -48.48 -4.83
N LEU A 680 5.08 -47.72 -5.91
CA LEU A 680 4.92 -48.30 -7.25
C LEU A 680 6.23 -48.98 -7.65
N GLY A 681 6.32 -50.30 -7.48
CA GLY A 681 7.44 -51.08 -7.99
C GLY A 681 7.36 -51.26 -9.50
N ARG A 682 8.49 -51.28 -10.21
CA ARG A 682 8.52 -51.76 -11.61
C ARG A 682 8.27 -53.26 -11.60
N GLY A 683 7.01 -53.68 -11.68
CA GLY A 683 6.67 -55.10 -11.72
C GLY A 683 7.26 -55.76 -12.97
N GLU A 684 7.87 -56.94 -12.83
CA GLU A 684 8.19 -57.79 -13.97
C GLU A 684 6.88 -58.31 -14.59
N LEU A 685 6.80 -58.32 -15.93
CA LEU A 685 5.62 -58.71 -16.72
C LEU A 685 5.05 -60.11 -16.36
N LEU A 686 5.82 -60.95 -15.66
CA LEU A 686 5.48 -62.34 -15.30
C LEU A 686 5.49 -62.63 -13.78
N GLY A 687 5.65 -61.61 -12.92
CA GLY A 687 5.62 -61.80 -11.47
C GLY A 687 4.19 -61.73 -10.87
N ASP A 688 3.90 -62.62 -9.91
CA ASP A 688 2.61 -62.72 -9.19
C ASP A 688 2.42 -61.66 -8.09
N ALA A 689 3.43 -60.82 -7.82
CA ALA A 689 3.40 -59.79 -6.78
C ALA A 689 3.68 -58.39 -7.35
N GLY A 690 3.14 -57.35 -6.69
CA GLY A 690 3.46 -55.94 -6.98
C GLY A 690 2.55 -55.22 -7.98
N ARG A 691 1.49 -55.86 -8.47
CA ARG A 691 0.53 -55.25 -9.43
C ARG A 691 -0.56 -54.41 -8.77
N GLY A 692 -0.87 -54.62 -7.48
CA GLY A 692 -2.00 -53.97 -6.82
C GLY A 692 -1.96 -52.43 -6.89
N LEU A 693 -0.80 -51.81 -6.68
CA LEU A 693 -0.67 -50.35 -6.81
C LEU A 693 -0.71 -49.87 -8.28
N HIS A 694 -0.37 -50.71 -9.26
CA HIS A 694 -0.56 -50.37 -10.69
C HIS A 694 -2.05 -50.35 -11.06
N ILE A 695 -2.84 -51.27 -10.49
CA ILE A 695 -4.30 -51.28 -10.65
C ILE A 695 -4.88 -50.01 -10.02
N VAL A 696 -4.53 -49.73 -8.76
CA VAL A 696 -4.92 -48.48 -8.06
C VAL A 696 -4.61 -47.27 -8.95
N HIS A 697 -3.36 -47.13 -9.41
CA HIS A 697 -2.93 -45.98 -10.19
C HIS A 697 -3.69 -45.81 -11.52
N ARG A 698 -4.13 -46.90 -12.17
CA ARG A 698 -4.90 -46.82 -13.43
C ARG A 698 -6.38 -46.51 -13.21
N LEU A 699 -6.97 -46.96 -12.11
CA LEU A 699 -8.39 -46.79 -11.82
C LEU A 699 -8.71 -45.45 -11.14
N THR A 700 -7.71 -44.79 -10.58
CA THR A 700 -7.90 -43.56 -9.80
C THR A 700 -7.45 -42.33 -10.58
N THR A 701 -8.15 -41.21 -10.40
CA THR A 701 -7.65 -39.91 -10.85
C THR A 701 -6.44 -39.48 -10.02
N ARG A 702 -6.49 -39.72 -8.71
CA ARG A 702 -5.45 -39.39 -7.74
C ARG A 702 -5.44 -40.42 -6.63
N TRP A 703 -4.26 -40.69 -6.07
CA TRP A 703 -4.14 -41.49 -4.86
C TRP A 703 -2.89 -41.07 -4.09
N GLY A 704 -2.86 -41.36 -2.79
CA GLY A 704 -1.75 -40.99 -1.94
C GLY A 704 -1.80 -41.70 -0.59
N VAL A 705 -0.93 -41.26 0.31
CA VAL A 705 -0.75 -41.86 1.64
C VAL A 705 -0.68 -40.74 2.65
N ARG A 706 -1.43 -40.90 3.73
CA ARG A 706 -1.41 -40.04 4.91
C ARG A 706 -0.90 -40.86 6.10
N TRP A 707 -0.04 -40.26 6.90
CA TRP A 707 0.41 -40.85 8.15
C TRP A 707 -0.53 -40.48 9.29
N THR A 708 -0.60 -41.35 10.29
CA THR A 708 -1.37 -41.16 11.52
C THR A 708 -0.53 -41.67 12.67
N ASP A 709 -0.82 -41.24 13.89
CA ASP A 709 -0.08 -41.62 15.09
C ASP A 709 0.02 -43.14 15.30
N THR A 710 -0.93 -43.90 14.74
CA THR A 710 -1.05 -45.35 14.91
C THR A 710 -0.79 -46.15 13.63
N GLY A 711 -0.40 -45.51 12.53
CA GLY A 711 -0.20 -46.17 11.25
C GLY A 711 -0.36 -45.24 10.05
N LYS A 712 -1.06 -45.69 9.01
CA LYS A 712 -1.25 -44.92 7.78
C LYS A 712 -2.63 -45.11 7.19
N VAL A 713 -3.01 -44.20 6.30
CA VAL A 713 -4.20 -44.26 5.47
C VAL A 713 -3.80 -44.08 4.01
N VAL A 714 -4.12 -45.07 3.18
CA VAL A 714 -3.99 -44.97 1.72
C VAL A 714 -5.32 -44.49 1.17
N TRP A 715 -5.33 -43.35 0.49
CA TRP A 715 -6.54 -42.75 -0.08
C TRP A 715 -6.47 -42.74 -1.61
N ALA A 716 -7.64 -42.81 -2.25
CA ALA A 716 -7.77 -42.92 -3.69
C ALA A 716 -9.09 -42.30 -4.18
N GLU A 717 -9.00 -41.44 -5.19
CA GLU A 717 -10.13 -40.74 -5.80
C GLU A 717 -10.50 -41.40 -7.13
N VAL A 718 -11.80 -41.66 -7.33
CA VAL A 718 -12.38 -42.23 -8.54
C VAL A 718 -13.43 -41.28 -9.10
N ALA A 719 -13.36 -40.96 -10.38
CA ALA A 719 -14.38 -40.15 -11.06
C ALA A 719 -15.71 -40.92 -11.15
N ARG A 720 -16.84 -40.24 -10.96
CA ARG A 720 -18.18 -40.86 -11.12
C ARG A 720 -18.58 -41.09 -12.56
#